data_AF-A0A955Z1I2-F1
#
_entry.id   AF-A0A955Z1I2-F1
#
_cell.length_a   1.000
_cell.length_b   1.000
_cell.length_c   1.000
_cell.angle_alpha   90.00
_cell.angle_beta   90.00
_cell.angle_gamma   90.00
#
_symmetry.space_group_name_H-M   'P 1'
#
loop_
_entity.id
_entity.type
_entity.pdbx_description
1 polymer ?
#
loop_
_entity_poly.entity_id
_entity_poly.type
_entity_poly.pdbx_seq_one_letter_code
_entity_poly.pdbx_strand_id
1 'polypeptide(L)'
;MTSATAGPLARARDALEKGDDESALAALLEAWREERHVRVADVIDHLSERISTARGPIEAKSVKARTAQWLEIAARKDPADVGRLLATKWPGKWKDAMPVIQALVAFPPDPRIAIALARVVEATPYDSWTSVAFYRPLFACVHKAPDARALPILERDLEREKSSYWRRRTRPLVEGAVAELKKAAAEVTPLDSEQDAVLAQIEARFSSVAGEKKTSAKTEAELLAAIYEAPDDDGPRAVYADWLSEKGEPRGELISLQLARATGADADVAAMRKREKTLLNKHGKAWSGPLDPFLEREGRVFERGFLAEAVLSFQARSPEPPKALLDPAWATVHTLGFSFHVTFERGLTEAILALPSMKWLRAIRGIEEHHVAMLTKAGPRARLEELDFSVSRADARTLDERAADRRVIASGAAFPNVRRIAIEADLDDAEARDIVAGLLSGALAKRLERVTILHYSHPIGRAARFVEALGIGVPEVAVGQTRHTVASGWSIVAARDDAGRYTKLRCAAPDGTKALPSPATLSQVLRALEPGDVTELVVEAADRIQYDEREILELETAIARFERLSRLDVPWPRLERRDDRDEGRCALWLYGGGLGAPSELETWWRLVSEPPVALSFDAFEVNQKGHKPLPADGLAHASSLLEKKRTTSLKLYRTGSADTRYLQLMRHHAGLGIAGTSRETTAEDVLSWLTRALDALPIERGYALFVTNRQGTWTTHHDQGHLQPLDFAGSWIQIFGPAEGQRISFDALAAIAGGPGLERLRVARSKRHLVLAFGPTPHELATAEERLAFEIASARVLWKSYEERLGFVPHELAREVLTPRFEALGFEAVPLSPREEALGRLHWMARPASGARAIVLTPILPMRELRFTLRVLHMPGDPDADTIHDPARTHWVDDEEAHTHELARTGLETLATKVEVEAMPFFENVKKKR
;
A
#
# COMPACT_ATOMS: atom_id res chain seq x y z
N MET A 1 56.46 -33.02 53.62
CA MET A 1 55.22 -32.60 54.30
C MET A 1 54.39 -31.83 53.30
N THR A 2 53.14 -32.27 53.12
CA THR A 2 52.03 -31.69 52.35
C THR A 2 52.26 -31.38 50.86
N SER A 3 52.04 -32.41 50.03
CA SER A 3 51.54 -32.32 48.65
C SER A 3 50.29 -31.43 48.63
N ALA A 4 50.45 -30.15 48.33
CA ALA A 4 49.34 -29.25 48.03
C ALA A 4 48.65 -29.76 46.75
N THR A 5 47.36 -30.03 46.83
CA THR A 5 46.50 -30.39 45.71
C THR A 5 46.68 -29.40 44.56
N ALA A 6 47.22 -29.85 43.42
CA ALA A 6 47.36 -29.02 42.22
C ALA A 6 46.02 -28.40 41.83
N GLY A 7 45.99 -27.08 41.60
CA GLY A 7 44.78 -26.34 41.27
C GLY A 7 44.08 -26.84 39.99
N PRO A 8 42.81 -26.49 39.74
CA PRO A 8 42.02 -27.03 38.63
C PRO A 8 42.67 -26.84 37.24
N LEU A 9 43.32 -25.69 36.99
CA LEU A 9 44.04 -25.44 35.73
C LEU A 9 45.23 -26.38 35.53
N ALA A 10 45.98 -26.70 36.59
CA ALA A 10 47.10 -27.66 36.50
C ALA A 10 46.60 -29.08 36.21
N ARG A 11 45.49 -29.50 36.84
CA ARG A 11 44.84 -30.79 36.53
C ARG A 11 44.34 -30.85 35.09
N ALA A 12 43.79 -29.75 34.56
CA ALA A 12 43.37 -29.67 33.17
C ALA A 12 44.55 -29.84 32.21
N ARG A 13 45.67 -29.16 32.46
CA ARG A 13 46.91 -29.30 31.68
C ARG A 13 47.39 -30.75 31.66
N ASP A 14 47.48 -31.40 32.83
CA ASP A 14 47.99 -32.75 32.97
C ASP A 14 47.07 -33.80 32.32
N ALA A 15 45.75 -33.57 32.33
CA ALA A 15 44.78 -34.41 31.62
C ALA A 15 44.92 -34.27 30.10
N LEU A 16 45.09 -33.05 29.58
CA LEU A 16 45.35 -32.81 28.15
C LEU A 16 46.65 -33.47 27.68
N GLU A 17 47.69 -33.50 28.52
CA GLU A 17 48.95 -34.21 28.21
C GLU A 17 48.77 -35.72 28.06
N LYS A 18 47.78 -36.29 28.76
CA LYS A 18 47.43 -37.71 28.68
C LYS A 18 46.40 -38.00 27.58
N GLY A 19 45.95 -36.98 26.84
CA GLY A 19 44.88 -37.10 25.83
C GLY A 19 43.49 -37.34 26.42
N ASP A 20 43.29 -37.07 27.71
CA ASP A 20 42.01 -37.22 28.39
C ASP A 20 41.22 -35.90 28.36
N ASP A 21 40.58 -35.66 27.22
CA ASP A 21 39.82 -34.43 26.95
C ASP A 21 38.64 -34.27 27.93
N GLU A 22 38.00 -35.36 28.37
CA GLU A 22 36.83 -35.28 29.27
C GLU A 22 37.22 -34.91 30.70
N SER A 23 38.30 -35.48 31.23
CA SER A 23 38.86 -35.07 32.53
C SER A 23 39.39 -33.63 32.48
N ALA A 24 40.00 -33.23 31.36
CA ALA A 24 40.43 -31.85 31.15
C ALA A 24 39.25 -30.88 31.14
N LEU A 25 38.14 -31.22 30.47
CA LEU A 25 36.92 -30.42 30.46
C LEU A 25 36.32 -30.27 31.86
N ALA A 26 36.29 -31.37 32.64
CA ALA A 26 35.79 -31.32 34.02
C ALA A 26 36.61 -30.37 34.90
N ALA A 27 37.94 -30.41 34.79
CA ALA A 27 38.85 -29.55 35.54
C ALA A 27 38.79 -28.08 35.09
N LEU A 28 38.61 -27.81 33.78
CA LEU A 28 38.40 -26.44 33.28
C LEU A 28 37.06 -25.85 33.73
N LEU A 29 35.99 -26.65 33.73
CA LEU A 29 34.68 -26.21 34.24
C LEU A 29 34.72 -25.91 35.74
N GLU A 30 35.53 -26.64 36.50
CA GLU A 30 35.81 -26.33 37.90
C GLU A 30 36.57 -25.00 38.03
N ALA A 31 37.66 -24.82 37.27
CA ALA A 31 38.41 -23.55 37.23
C ALA A 31 37.52 -22.35 36.89
N TRP A 32 36.67 -22.48 35.86
CA TRP A 32 35.75 -21.42 35.47
C TRP A 32 34.67 -21.15 36.54
N ARG A 33 34.28 -22.15 37.34
CA ARG A 33 33.31 -21.95 38.42
C ARG A 33 33.86 -21.14 39.58
N GLU A 34 35.16 -21.24 39.82
CA GLU A 34 35.86 -20.48 40.84
C GLU A 34 36.20 -19.07 40.33
N GLU A 35 36.83 -18.97 39.16
CA GLU A 35 37.44 -17.72 38.69
C GLU A 35 36.55 -16.89 37.74
N ARG A 36 35.53 -17.51 37.12
CA ARG A 36 34.67 -16.89 36.07
C ARG A 36 35.43 -16.24 34.90
N HIS A 37 36.68 -16.62 34.70
CA HIS A 37 37.57 -15.96 33.75
C HIS A 37 37.24 -16.33 32.29
N VAL A 38 37.13 -15.32 31.42
CA VAL A 38 36.74 -15.46 30.00
C VAL A 38 37.67 -16.41 29.23
N ARG A 39 39.00 -16.29 29.43
CA ARG A 39 39.99 -17.17 28.79
C ARG A 39 39.79 -18.65 29.08
N VAL A 40 39.36 -19.01 30.30
CA VAL A 40 39.06 -20.41 30.66
C VAL A 40 37.81 -20.88 29.92
N ALA A 41 36.80 -20.02 29.77
CA ALA A 41 35.60 -20.30 29.00
C ALA A 41 35.88 -20.52 27.50
N ASP A 42 36.82 -19.79 26.92
CA ASP A 42 37.22 -19.96 25.52
C ASP A 42 37.93 -21.30 25.28
N VAL A 43 38.80 -21.72 26.21
CA VAL A 43 39.41 -23.07 26.17
C VAL A 43 38.35 -24.17 26.32
N ILE A 44 37.35 -23.98 27.20
CA ILE A 44 36.22 -24.90 27.35
C ILE A 44 35.48 -25.09 26.03
N ASP A 45 35.26 -24.02 25.25
CA ASP A 45 34.58 -24.09 23.96
C ASP A 45 35.38 -24.92 22.94
N HIS A 46 36.70 -24.69 22.83
CA HIS A 46 37.57 -25.47 21.94
C HIS A 46 37.60 -26.97 22.29
N LEU A 47 37.72 -27.28 23.58
CA LEU A 47 37.72 -28.66 24.04
C LEU A 47 36.35 -29.33 23.87
N SER A 48 35.28 -28.58 24.10
CA SER A 48 33.90 -29.03 23.89
C SER A 48 33.63 -29.40 22.43
N GLU A 49 34.20 -28.67 21.46
CA GLU A 49 34.08 -28.99 20.03
C GLU A 49 34.74 -30.33 19.68
N ARG A 50 35.97 -30.56 20.19
CA ARG A 50 36.68 -31.85 20.02
C ARG A 50 35.89 -33.03 20.60
N ILE A 51 35.42 -32.90 21.84
CA ILE A 51 34.63 -33.93 22.53
C ILE A 51 33.31 -34.19 21.78
N SER A 52 32.63 -33.13 21.32
CA SER A 52 31.37 -33.27 20.57
C SER A 52 31.58 -33.98 19.24
N THR A 53 32.69 -33.71 18.56
CA THR A 53 33.07 -34.40 17.32
C THR A 53 33.29 -35.89 17.57
N ALA A 54 33.99 -36.25 18.66
CA ALA A 54 34.22 -37.64 19.05
C ALA A 54 32.93 -38.37 19.46
N ARG A 55 32.01 -37.70 20.15
CA ARG A 55 30.75 -38.28 20.66
C ARG A 55 29.60 -38.33 19.63
N GLY A 56 29.76 -37.67 18.48
CA GLY A 56 28.81 -37.68 17.36
C GLY A 56 27.52 -36.85 17.59
N PRO A 57 26.79 -36.53 16.50
CA PRO A 57 25.59 -35.70 16.56
C PRO A 57 24.35 -36.45 17.08
N ILE A 58 23.36 -35.69 17.56
CA ILE A 58 22.04 -36.23 17.95
C ILE A 58 21.07 -36.09 16.77
N GLU A 59 20.80 -37.20 16.08
CA GLU A 59 19.96 -37.23 14.87
C GLU A 59 18.75 -38.15 15.01
N ALA A 60 17.61 -37.70 14.49
CA ALA A 60 16.42 -38.53 14.34
C ALA A 60 15.55 -38.05 13.17
N LYS A 61 14.73 -38.96 12.62
CA LYS A 61 13.85 -38.69 11.45
C LYS A 61 12.72 -37.69 11.71
N SER A 62 12.44 -37.33 12.98
CA SER A 62 11.42 -36.35 13.33
C SER A 62 11.87 -35.47 14.49
N VAL A 63 11.33 -34.24 14.57
CA VAL A 63 11.60 -33.31 15.68
C VAL A 63 11.22 -33.95 17.02
N LYS A 64 10.08 -34.65 17.10
CA LYS A 64 9.61 -35.31 18.32
C LYS A 64 10.59 -36.39 18.80
N ALA A 65 11.06 -37.25 17.88
CA ALA A 65 12.02 -38.30 18.20
C ALA A 65 13.37 -37.71 18.63
N ARG A 66 13.85 -36.67 17.93
CA ARG A 66 15.09 -35.99 18.27
C ARG A 66 15.02 -35.33 19.65
N THR A 67 13.92 -34.66 19.98
CA THR A 67 13.73 -34.04 21.30
C THR A 67 13.68 -35.09 22.41
N ALA A 68 13.07 -36.26 22.18
CA ALA A 68 13.04 -37.33 23.17
C ALA A 68 14.46 -37.88 23.46
N GLN A 69 15.23 -38.18 22.41
CA GLN A 69 16.62 -38.62 22.53
C GLN A 69 17.50 -37.56 23.19
N TRP A 70 17.32 -36.29 22.82
CA TRP A 70 18.01 -35.16 23.41
C TRP A 70 17.74 -35.07 24.93
N LEU A 71 16.50 -35.25 25.36
CA LEU A 71 16.12 -35.21 26.78
C LEU A 71 16.71 -36.37 27.59
N GLU A 72 16.79 -37.58 27.00
CA GLU A 72 17.40 -38.74 27.64
C GLU A 72 18.90 -38.53 27.88
N ILE A 73 19.61 -37.97 26.89
CA ILE A 73 21.03 -37.62 27.02
C ILE A 73 21.20 -36.51 28.08
N ALA A 74 20.40 -35.45 28.00
CA ALA A 74 20.45 -34.33 28.94
C ALA A 74 20.18 -34.76 30.39
N ALA A 75 19.35 -35.78 30.62
CA ALA A 75 19.04 -36.29 31.96
C ALA A 75 20.26 -36.87 32.69
N ARG A 76 21.29 -37.31 31.96
CA ARG A 76 22.56 -37.81 32.54
C ARG A 76 23.40 -36.69 33.16
N LYS A 77 23.16 -35.43 32.76
CA LYS A 77 23.89 -34.23 33.20
C LYS A 77 25.41 -34.34 33.00
N ASP A 78 25.84 -35.07 31.97
CA ASP A 78 27.24 -35.23 31.62
C ASP A 78 27.77 -33.95 30.93
N PRO A 79 28.78 -33.25 31.49
CA PRO A 79 29.34 -32.05 30.88
C PRO A 79 29.95 -32.27 29.49
N ALA A 80 30.40 -33.48 29.17
CA ALA A 80 30.94 -33.81 27.86
C ALA A 80 29.85 -33.89 26.77
N ASP A 81 28.58 -34.04 27.16
CA ASP A 81 27.45 -34.03 26.23
C ASP A 81 26.90 -32.63 25.92
N VAL A 82 27.25 -31.62 26.70
CA VAL A 82 26.72 -30.25 26.55
C VAL A 82 26.97 -29.70 25.15
N GLY A 83 28.16 -29.90 24.57
CA GLY A 83 28.47 -29.40 23.23
C GLY A 83 27.56 -29.99 22.14
N ARG A 84 27.39 -31.32 22.09
CA ARG A 84 26.48 -31.98 21.14
C ARG A 84 24.99 -31.67 21.41
N LEU A 85 24.61 -31.48 22.67
CA LEU A 85 23.26 -31.05 23.04
C LEU A 85 22.97 -29.63 22.49
N LEU A 86 23.91 -28.70 22.62
CA LEU A 86 23.77 -27.32 22.13
C LEU A 86 23.87 -27.22 20.60
N ALA A 87 24.61 -28.11 19.94
CA ALA A 87 24.68 -28.19 18.48
C ALA A 87 23.39 -28.73 17.82
N THR A 88 22.48 -29.33 18.61
CA THR A 88 21.25 -29.93 18.09
C THR A 88 20.25 -28.84 17.65
N LYS A 89 19.67 -28.98 16.44
CA LYS A 89 18.70 -28.00 15.90
C LYS A 89 17.48 -27.82 16.80
N TRP A 90 17.21 -26.56 17.14
CA TRP A 90 16.17 -26.14 18.10
C TRP A 90 14.73 -26.54 17.70
N PRO A 91 13.83 -26.82 18.66
CA PRO A 91 12.41 -27.00 18.41
C PRO A 91 11.78 -25.65 18.03
N GLY A 92 11.20 -25.55 16.82
CA GLY A 92 10.84 -24.25 16.22
C GLY A 92 9.87 -23.36 17.03
N LYS A 93 8.99 -23.91 17.87
CA LYS A 93 8.05 -23.14 18.72
C LYS A 93 8.52 -23.13 20.18
N TRP A 94 8.41 -22.00 20.86
CA TRP A 94 8.85 -21.85 22.26
C TRP A 94 8.19 -22.84 23.24
N LYS A 95 6.94 -23.25 23.00
CA LYS A 95 6.25 -24.26 23.83
C LYS A 95 6.94 -25.62 23.76
N ASP A 96 7.38 -25.99 22.55
CA ASP A 96 8.08 -27.26 22.29
C ASP A 96 9.54 -27.19 22.77
N ALA A 97 10.09 -25.99 22.90
CA ALA A 97 11.43 -25.75 23.45
C ALA A 97 11.47 -25.73 24.99
N MET A 98 10.33 -25.64 25.68
CA MET A 98 10.29 -25.53 27.14
C MET A 98 10.98 -26.72 27.87
N PRO A 99 10.73 -28.00 27.50
CA PRO A 99 11.40 -29.11 28.16
C PRO A 99 12.92 -29.10 27.95
N VAL A 100 13.39 -28.65 26.78
CA VAL A 100 14.81 -28.51 26.45
C VAL A 100 15.46 -27.45 27.32
N ILE A 101 14.82 -26.29 27.46
CA ILE A 101 15.32 -25.19 28.31
C ILE A 101 15.38 -25.63 29.77
N GLN A 102 14.33 -26.28 30.28
CA GLN A 102 14.30 -26.77 31.67
C GLN A 102 15.41 -27.78 31.95
N ALA A 103 15.71 -28.67 31.00
CA ALA A 103 16.80 -29.62 31.13
C ALA A 103 18.18 -28.91 31.12
N LEU A 104 18.41 -27.93 30.23
CA LEU A 104 19.66 -27.15 30.22
C LEU A 104 19.88 -26.38 31.52
N VAL A 105 18.85 -25.74 32.06
CA VAL A 105 18.92 -24.99 33.33
C VAL A 105 19.26 -25.89 34.53
N ALA A 106 18.95 -27.19 34.43
CA ALA A 106 19.22 -28.18 35.46
C ALA A 106 20.68 -28.68 35.50
N PHE A 107 21.51 -28.36 34.51
CA PHE A 107 22.96 -28.62 34.55
C PHE A 107 23.66 -27.77 35.61
N PRO A 108 24.81 -28.20 36.16
CA PRO A 108 25.69 -27.33 36.92
C PRO A 108 26.09 -26.06 36.13
N PRO A 109 26.53 -24.97 36.79
CA PRO A 109 26.95 -23.75 36.08
C PRO A 109 27.99 -24.08 34.99
N ASP A 110 27.69 -23.67 33.75
CA ASP A 110 28.48 -23.99 32.56
C ASP A 110 28.45 -22.78 31.60
N PRO A 111 29.60 -22.27 31.17
CA PRO A 111 29.67 -21.07 30.33
C PRO A 111 29.03 -21.29 28.96
N ARG A 112 29.10 -22.52 28.42
CA ARG A 112 28.54 -22.90 27.12
C ARG A 112 27.02 -22.78 27.11
N ILE A 113 26.38 -23.18 28.21
CA ILE A 113 24.93 -23.08 28.37
C ILE A 113 24.53 -21.61 28.52
N ALA A 114 25.24 -20.84 29.35
CA ALA A 114 24.95 -19.42 29.56
C ALA A 114 24.99 -18.62 28.25
N ILE A 115 26.06 -18.76 27.47
CA ILE A 115 26.21 -18.06 26.19
C ILE A 115 25.20 -18.55 25.13
N ALA A 116 24.90 -19.85 25.09
CA ALA A 116 23.91 -20.39 24.17
C ALA A 116 22.50 -19.86 24.47
N LEU A 117 22.10 -19.78 25.74
CA LEU A 117 20.79 -19.24 26.12
C LEU A 117 20.70 -17.74 25.86
N ALA A 118 21.79 -16.97 26.04
CA ALA A 118 21.84 -15.56 25.64
C ALA A 118 21.63 -15.39 24.11
N ARG A 119 22.26 -16.24 23.29
CA ARG A 119 22.03 -16.27 21.84
C ARG A 119 20.60 -16.66 21.47
N VAL A 120 19.94 -17.52 22.25
CA VAL A 120 18.51 -17.84 22.06
C VAL A 120 17.63 -16.64 22.37
N VAL A 121 17.92 -15.88 23.43
CA VAL A 121 17.20 -14.61 23.73
C VAL A 121 17.31 -13.67 22.53
N GLU A 122 18.51 -13.55 21.98
CA GLU A 122 18.75 -12.73 20.81
C GLU A 122 18.03 -13.24 19.54
N ALA A 123 18.10 -14.53 19.25
CA ALA A 123 17.54 -15.07 18.01
C ALA A 123 16.01 -15.14 18.01
N THR A 124 15.33 -14.93 19.15
CA THR A 124 13.90 -15.19 19.29
C THR A 124 13.02 -13.94 19.10
N PRO A 125 11.98 -14.02 18.25
CA PRO A 125 11.06 -12.90 18.00
C PRO A 125 9.88 -12.85 18.99
N TYR A 126 9.93 -13.58 20.12
CA TYR A 126 8.75 -13.77 20.97
C TYR A 126 8.48 -12.57 21.88
N ASP A 127 7.50 -11.75 21.57
CA ASP A 127 7.17 -10.54 22.33
C ASP A 127 5.69 -10.49 22.79
N SER A 128 5.00 -11.63 22.85
CA SER A 128 3.61 -11.70 23.34
C SER A 128 3.50 -11.69 24.88
N TRP A 129 2.31 -11.42 25.41
CA TRP A 129 2.04 -11.46 26.86
C TRP A 129 2.29 -12.85 27.50
N THR A 130 2.24 -13.93 26.71
CA THR A 130 2.51 -15.30 27.16
C THR A 130 3.98 -15.71 27.06
N SER A 131 4.83 -14.97 26.33
CA SER A 131 6.23 -15.36 26.11
C SER A 131 7.12 -15.13 27.34
N VAL A 132 6.68 -14.36 28.34
CA VAL A 132 7.45 -14.17 29.59
C VAL A 132 7.79 -15.50 30.29
N ALA A 133 6.93 -16.52 30.16
CA ALA A 133 7.17 -17.85 30.70
C ALA A 133 8.39 -18.54 30.06
N PHE A 134 8.70 -18.23 28.80
CA PHE A 134 9.87 -18.72 28.08
C PHE A 134 11.17 -18.05 28.56
N TYR A 135 11.13 -16.75 28.85
CA TYR A 135 12.32 -15.99 29.23
C TYR A 135 12.80 -16.22 30.67
N ARG A 136 11.88 -16.45 31.61
CA ARG A 136 12.22 -16.68 33.02
C ARG A 136 13.30 -17.75 33.26
N PRO A 137 13.17 -18.99 32.74
CA PRO A 137 14.19 -20.01 32.95
C PRO A 137 15.52 -19.66 32.26
N LEU A 138 15.50 -18.96 31.12
CA LEU A 138 16.72 -18.52 30.44
C LEU A 138 17.53 -17.56 31.32
N PHE A 139 16.87 -16.52 31.83
CA PHE A 139 17.55 -15.56 32.69
C PHE A 139 17.96 -16.18 34.03
N ALA A 140 17.17 -17.08 34.62
CA ALA A 140 17.60 -17.83 35.79
C ALA A 140 18.92 -18.58 35.57
N CYS A 141 19.17 -19.12 34.36
CA CYS A 141 20.44 -19.74 34.03
C CYS A 141 21.59 -18.74 33.92
N VAL A 142 21.35 -17.57 33.30
CA VAL A 142 22.37 -16.50 33.21
C VAL A 142 22.77 -16.01 34.60
N HIS A 143 21.80 -15.90 35.53
CA HIS A 143 22.09 -15.54 36.93
C HIS A 143 22.87 -16.65 37.66
N LYS A 144 22.56 -17.93 37.38
CA LYS A 144 23.23 -19.10 37.98
C LYS A 144 24.67 -19.27 37.47
N ALA A 145 24.95 -18.87 36.24
CA ALA A 145 26.21 -19.07 35.54
C ALA A 145 26.59 -17.78 34.79
N PRO A 146 26.98 -16.71 35.49
CA PRO A 146 27.30 -15.43 34.86
C PRO A 146 28.59 -15.58 34.03
N ASP A 147 28.44 -15.59 32.71
CA ASP A 147 29.53 -15.56 31.73
C ASP A 147 29.56 -14.17 31.09
N ALA A 148 30.67 -13.44 31.29
CA ALA A 148 30.83 -12.08 30.77
C ALA A 148 30.67 -12.00 29.24
N ARG A 149 30.89 -13.08 28.50
CA ARG A 149 30.68 -13.14 27.04
C ARG A 149 29.21 -12.99 26.63
N ALA A 150 28.26 -13.23 27.56
CA ALA A 150 26.84 -13.01 27.33
C ALA A 150 26.43 -11.53 27.42
N LEU A 151 27.24 -10.68 28.08
CA LEU A 151 26.93 -9.27 28.32
C LEU A 151 26.66 -8.48 27.02
N PRO A 152 27.55 -8.46 26.01
CA PRO A 152 27.30 -7.70 24.78
C PRO A 152 26.08 -8.21 24.00
N ILE A 153 25.71 -9.48 24.15
CA ILE A 153 24.53 -10.08 23.50
C ILE A 153 23.24 -9.54 24.15
N LEU A 154 23.19 -9.52 25.48
CA LEU A 154 22.01 -9.06 26.21
C LEU A 154 21.86 -7.53 26.20
N GLU A 155 22.97 -6.78 26.18
CA GLU A 155 22.94 -5.33 25.96
C GLU A 155 22.35 -4.99 24.59
N ARG A 156 22.77 -5.69 23.53
CA ARG A 156 22.18 -5.58 22.20
C ARG A 156 20.69 -5.97 22.18
N ASP A 157 20.24 -6.90 23.03
CA ASP A 157 18.81 -7.22 23.14
C ASP A 157 17.99 -6.09 23.79
N LEU A 158 18.56 -5.37 24.77
CA LEU A 158 17.91 -4.21 25.41
C LEU A 158 17.72 -3.02 24.47
N GLU A 159 18.56 -2.92 23.43
CA GLU A 159 18.49 -1.86 22.42
C GLU A 159 17.35 -2.08 21.40
N ARG A 160 16.80 -3.29 21.30
CA ARG A 160 15.75 -3.64 20.34
C ARG A 160 14.39 -3.12 20.73
N GLU A 161 13.66 -2.58 19.76
CA GLU A 161 12.27 -2.20 19.95
C GLU A 161 11.36 -3.43 19.90
N LYS A 162 10.76 -3.78 21.04
CA LYS A 162 9.84 -4.91 21.21
C LYS A 162 8.50 -4.42 21.76
N SER A 163 7.47 -5.28 21.71
CA SER A 163 6.11 -4.93 22.14
C SER A 163 6.02 -4.28 23.54
N SER A 164 4.91 -3.58 23.79
CA SER A 164 4.60 -3.02 25.13
C SER A 164 4.56 -4.09 26.22
N TYR A 165 4.20 -5.34 25.90
CA TYR A 165 4.21 -6.45 26.84
C TYR A 165 5.63 -6.87 27.22
N TRP A 166 6.53 -6.98 26.24
CA TRP A 166 7.94 -7.25 26.51
C TRP A 166 8.54 -6.15 27.39
N ARG A 167 8.30 -4.87 27.07
CA ARG A 167 8.78 -3.73 27.87
C ARG A 167 8.33 -3.81 29.33
N ARG A 168 7.08 -4.22 29.58
CA ARG A 168 6.53 -4.27 30.94
C ARG A 168 6.93 -5.52 31.74
N ARG A 169 7.13 -6.67 31.08
CA ARG A 169 7.23 -7.98 31.75
C ARG A 169 8.57 -8.70 31.55
N THR A 170 9.24 -8.49 30.42
CA THR A 170 10.47 -9.21 30.07
C THR A 170 11.69 -8.30 30.17
N ARG A 171 11.59 -7.03 29.77
CA ARG A 171 12.68 -6.06 29.88
C ARG A 171 13.30 -6.00 31.29
N PRO A 172 12.53 -5.97 32.40
CA PRO A 172 13.14 -5.98 33.74
C PRO A 172 13.96 -7.24 34.03
N LEU A 173 13.64 -8.38 33.41
CA LEU A 173 14.43 -9.62 33.54
C LEU A 173 15.76 -9.51 32.79
N VAL A 174 15.76 -8.86 31.62
CA VAL A 174 16.97 -8.63 30.82
C VAL A 174 17.87 -7.60 31.50
N GLU A 175 17.30 -6.50 31.98
CA GLU A 175 18.02 -5.47 32.75
C GLU A 175 18.64 -6.06 34.02
N GLY A 176 17.90 -6.91 34.74
CA GLY A 176 18.43 -7.65 35.90
C GLY A 176 19.60 -8.56 35.53
N ALA A 177 19.48 -9.32 34.44
CA ALA A 177 20.57 -10.18 33.96
C ALA A 177 21.81 -9.37 33.54
N VAL A 178 21.63 -8.24 32.86
CA VAL A 178 22.74 -7.35 32.46
C VAL A 178 23.42 -6.74 33.68
N ALA A 179 22.66 -6.31 34.70
CA ALA A 179 23.22 -5.78 35.93
C ALA A 179 24.07 -6.83 36.67
N GLU A 180 23.58 -8.06 36.77
CA GLU A 180 24.33 -9.16 37.39
C GLU A 180 25.58 -9.54 36.58
N LEU A 181 25.50 -9.56 35.23
CA LEU A 181 26.68 -9.83 34.40
C LEU A 181 27.74 -8.72 34.53
N LYS A 182 27.34 -7.45 34.61
CA LYS A 182 28.27 -6.33 34.87
C LYS A 182 28.93 -6.45 36.22
N LYS A 183 28.15 -6.79 37.25
CA LYS A 183 28.67 -7.04 38.60
C LYS A 183 29.66 -8.20 38.61
N ALA A 184 29.27 -9.35 38.04
CA ALA A 184 30.13 -10.52 37.96
C ALA A 184 31.42 -10.24 37.18
N ALA A 185 31.35 -9.49 36.07
CA ALA A 185 32.53 -9.10 35.30
C ALA A 185 33.47 -8.16 36.07
N ALA A 186 32.93 -7.29 36.95
CA ALA A 186 33.73 -6.41 37.80
C ALA A 186 34.36 -7.14 39.00
N GLU A 187 33.78 -8.25 39.44
CA GLU A 187 34.26 -9.06 40.57
C GLU A 187 35.26 -10.16 40.14
N VAL A 188 35.56 -10.31 38.84
CA VAL A 188 36.58 -11.26 38.35
C VAL A 188 37.96 -10.84 38.83
N THR A 189 38.56 -11.64 39.71
CA THR A 189 39.95 -11.44 40.15
C THR A 189 40.89 -11.83 39.00
N PRO A 190 41.95 -11.05 38.72
CA PRO A 190 42.99 -11.47 37.79
C PRO A 190 43.61 -12.80 38.23
N LEU A 191 43.84 -13.71 37.29
CA LEU A 191 44.59 -14.94 37.55
C LEU A 191 45.97 -14.59 38.12
N ASP A 192 46.44 -15.35 39.11
CA ASP A 192 47.80 -15.18 39.60
C ASP A 192 48.83 -15.60 38.52
N SER A 193 50.10 -15.22 38.70
CA SER A 193 51.13 -15.46 37.69
C SER A 193 51.37 -16.96 37.39
N GLU A 194 51.06 -17.86 38.33
CA GLU A 194 51.19 -19.31 38.13
C GLU A 194 50.00 -19.86 37.34
N GLN A 195 48.78 -19.51 37.72
CA GLN A 195 47.54 -19.83 37.02
C GLN A 195 47.56 -19.30 35.59
N ASP A 196 48.02 -18.07 35.38
CA ASP A 196 48.12 -17.44 34.06
C ASP A 196 49.10 -18.17 33.14
N ALA A 197 50.27 -18.56 33.67
CA ALA A 197 51.26 -19.33 32.94
C ALA A 197 50.76 -20.73 32.56
N VAL A 198 50.03 -21.40 33.46
CA VAL A 198 49.42 -22.71 33.19
C VAL A 198 48.32 -22.59 32.13
N LEU A 199 47.47 -21.56 32.22
CA LEU A 199 46.43 -21.32 31.21
C LEU A 199 47.04 -21.03 29.83
N ALA A 200 48.11 -20.23 29.76
CA ALA A 200 48.83 -19.97 28.52
C ALA A 200 49.40 -21.24 27.89
N GLN A 201 49.89 -22.20 28.69
CA GLN A 201 50.33 -23.52 28.19
C GLN A 201 49.17 -24.32 27.59
N ILE A 202 48.00 -24.26 28.22
CA ILE A 202 46.79 -24.92 27.71
C ILE A 202 46.35 -24.25 26.40
N GLU A 203 46.26 -22.92 26.35
CA GLU A 203 45.91 -22.15 25.15
C GLU A 203 46.87 -22.42 23.97
N ALA A 204 48.17 -22.56 24.25
CA ALA A 204 49.17 -22.89 23.24
C ALA A 204 48.89 -24.22 22.53
N ARG A 205 48.27 -25.20 23.23
CA ARG A 205 47.88 -26.49 22.63
C ARG A 205 46.71 -26.39 21.66
N PHE A 206 45.87 -25.37 21.80
CA PHE A 206 44.80 -25.06 20.85
C PHE A 206 45.25 -24.06 19.78
N SER A 207 46.41 -23.41 19.98
CA SER A 207 46.97 -22.42 19.05
C SER A 207 47.54 -23.03 17.76
N SER A 208 47.67 -24.35 17.64
CA SER A 208 48.11 -25.03 16.40
C SER A 208 46.99 -25.31 15.39
N VAL A 209 45.74 -24.91 15.68
CA VAL A 209 44.61 -24.96 14.72
C VAL A 209 44.19 -23.57 14.23
N ALA A 210 44.74 -22.51 14.85
CA ALA A 210 44.48 -21.10 14.48
C ALA A 210 45.48 -20.52 13.47
N GLY A 211 46.50 -21.28 13.08
CA GLY A 211 47.64 -20.84 12.27
C GLY A 211 47.38 -20.60 10.77
N GLU A 212 46.23 -21.01 10.23
CA GLU A 212 45.88 -20.81 8.80
C GLU A 212 44.68 -19.87 8.57
N LYS A 213 44.18 -19.18 9.60
CA LYS A 213 43.10 -18.18 9.44
C LYS A 213 43.40 -16.83 10.10
N LYS A 214 44.66 -16.42 10.08
CA LYS A 214 45.06 -15.04 10.44
C LYS A 214 45.79 -14.34 9.30
N THR A 215 45.12 -14.30 8.15
CA THR A 215 45.34 -13.30 7.10
C THR A 215 43.97 -12.80 6.63
N SER A 216 43.55 -11.66 7.19
CA SER A 216 42.52 -10.72 6.71
C SER A 216 41.18 -11.27 6.15
N ALA A 217 40.42 -12.07 6.90
CA ALA A 217 38.99 -12.19 6.62
C ALA A 217 38.28 -11.00 7.28
N LYS A 218 37.94 -9.96 6.49
CA LYS A 218 37.08 -8.86 6.94
C LYS A 218 35.79 -9.45 7.52
N THR A 219 35.35 -8.94 8.67
CA THR A 219 34.08 -9.35 9.27
C THR A 219 32.91 -8.90 8.38
N GLU A 220 31.75 -9.55 8.50
CA GLU A 220 30.54 -9.12 7.76
C GLU A 220 30.21 -7.64 8.02
N ALA A 221 30.37 -7.18 9.26
CA ALA A 221 30.14 -5.79 9.64
C ALA A 221 31.10 -4.82 8.93
N GLU A 222 32.36 -5.17 8.74
CA GLU A 222 33.34 -4.35 8.01
C GLU A 222 33.05 -4.31 6.52
N LEU A 223 32.61 -5.42 5.92
CA LEU A 223 32.21 -5.47 4.52
C LEU A 223 30.95 -4.63 4.26
N LEU A 224 29.95 -4.73 5.14
CA LEU A 224 28.74 -3.92 5.06
C LEU A 224 29.03 -2.43 5.30
N ALA A 225 29.87 -2.09 6.27
CA ALA A 225 30.28 -0.70 6.52
C ALA A 225 30.95 -0.08 5.29
N ALA A 226 31.83 -0.81 4.59
CA ALA A 226 32.44 -0.34 3.35
C ALA A 226 31.41 -0.07 2.24
N ILE A 227 30.37 -0.92 2.14
CA ILE A 227 29.25 -0.71 1.21
C ILE A 227 28.43 0.53 1.59
N TYR A 228 28.19 0.78 2.89
CA TYR A 228 27.37 1.90 3.35
C TYR A 228 28.09 3.26 3.29
N GLU A 229 29.42 3.26 3.40
CA GLU A 229 30.24 4.46 3.19
C GLU A 229 30.31 4.87 1.71
N ALA A 230 30.30 3.90 0.80
CA ALA A 230 30.34 4.12 -0.65
C ALA A 230 29.28 3.27 -1.39
N PRO A 231 27.97 3.59 -1.25
CA PRO A 231 26.89 2.75 -1.78
C PRO A 231 26.86 2.66 -3.31
N ASP A 232 27.53 3.58 -4.00
CA ASP A 232 27.66 3.57 -5.45
C ASP A 232 28.82 2.73 -5.98
N ASP A 233 29.77 2.33 -5.12
CA ASP A 233 30.92 1.51 -5.48
C ASP A 233 30.54 0.03 -5.53
N ASP A 234 30.77 -0.59 -6.69
CA ASP A 234 30.50 -2.01 -6.91
C ASP A 234 31.61 -2.91 -6.34
N GLY A 235 32.82 -2.37 -6.10
CA GLY A 235 33.97 -3.11 -5.56
C GLY A 235 33.69 -3.76 -4.20
N PRO A 236 33.26 -3.01 -3.16
CA PRO A 236 32.86 -3.57 -1.88
C PRO A 236 31.72 -4.59 -1.98
N ARG A 237 30.80 -4.40 -2.94
CA ARG A 237 29.66 -5.30 -3.18
C ARG A 237 30.11 -6.63 -3.76
N ALA A 238 31.05 -6.61 -4.71
CA ALA A 238 31.64 -7.82 -5.27
C ALA A 238 32.37 -8.65 -4.20
N VAL A 239 33.19 -8.00 -3.35
CA VAL A 239 33.89 -8.67 -2.24
C VAL A 239 32.89 -9.28 -1.24
N TYR A 240 31.79 -8.58 -0.94
CA TYR A 240 30.73 -9.13 -0.08
C TYR A 240 29.97 -10.30 -0.74
N ALA A 241 29.77 -10.26 -2.06
CA ALA A 241 29.14 -11.35 -2.80
C ALA A 241 29.99 -12.63 -2.78
N ASP A 242 31.30 -12.51 -2.95
CA ASP A 242 32.24 -13.63 -2.87
C ASP A 242 32.24 -14.23 -1.46
N TRP A 243 32.31 -13.38 -0.43
CA TRP A 243 32.23 -13.81 0.97
C TRP A 243 30.91 -14.54 1.31
N LEU A 244 29.77 -14.07 0.79
CA LEU A 244 28.47 -14.73 0.95
C LEU A 244 28.42 -16.07 0.20
N SER A 245 29.00 -16.12 -1.01
CA SER A 245 29.08 -17.34 -1.81
C SER A 245 29.88 -18.44 -1.11
N GLU A 246 31.01 -18.09 -0.48
CA GLU A 246 31.81 -19.03 0.34
C GLU A 246 31.02 -19.61 1.53
N LYS A 247 30.04 -18.87 2.04
CA LYS A 247 29.16 -19.27 3.14
C LYS A 247 27.91 -20.04 2.67
N GLY A 248 27.72 -20.18 1.35
CA GLY A 248 26.51 -20.76 0.76
C GLY A 248 25.27 -19.88 0.92
N GLU A 249 25.44 -18.58 1.12
CA GLU A 249 24.34 -17.64 1.31
C GLU A 249 23.76 -17.19 -0.04
N PRO A 250 22.44 -17.37 -0.31
CA PRO A 250 21.84 -17.05 -1.60
C PRO A 250 21.90 -15.57 -2.02
N ARG A 251 22.24 -14.67 -1.08
CA ARG A 251 22.38 -13.24 -1.37
C ARG A 251 23.62 -12.95 -2.22
N GLY A 252 24.68 -13.75 -2.10
CA GLY A 252 25.86 -13.64 -2.96
C GLY A 252 25.51 -13.84 -4.43
N GLU A 253 24.70 -14.86 -4.73
CA GLU A 253 24.18 -15.12 -6.08
C GLU A 253 23.39 -13.91 -6.63
N LEU A 254 22.51 -13.30 -5.82
CA LEU A 254 21.75 -12.11 -6.23
C LEU A 254 22.68 -10.94 -6.59
N ILE A 255 23.67 -10.64 -5.74
CA ILE A 255 24.60 -9.53 -5.96
C ILE A 255 25.36 -9.76 -7.28
N SER A 256 25.94 -10.94 -7.46
CA SER A 256 26.71 -11.26 -8.68
C SER A 256 25.85 -11.21 -9.94
N LEU A 257 24.62 -11.71 -9.90
CA LEU A 257 23.68 -11.62 -11.04
C LEU A 257 23.38 -10.15 -11.40
N GLN A 258 23.10 -9.32 -10.39
CA GLN A 258 22.73 -7.92 -10.64
C GLN A 258 23.94 -7.06 -11.08
N LEU A 259 25.15 -7.34 -10.59
CA LEU A 259 26.38 -6.69 -11.06
C LEU A 259 26.73 -7.11 -12.49
N ALA A 260 26.63 -8.41 -12.82
CA ALA A 260 26.85 -8.90 -14.18
C ALA A 260 25.83 -8.32 -15.18
N ARG A 261 24.56 -8.15 -14.75
CA ARG A 261 23.53 -7.48 -15.54
C ARG A 261 23.82 -5.99 -15.75
N ALA A 262 24.34 -5.30 -14.75
CA ALA A 262 24.67 -3.88 -14.83
C ALA A 262 25.86 -3.59 -15.77
N THR A 263 26.79 -4.53 -15.90
CA THR A 263 28.00 -4.41 -16.74
C THR A 263 27.81 -4.90 -18.17
N GLY A 264 26.63 -5.42 -18.52
CA GLY A 264 26.29 -5.82 -19.89
C GLY A 264 27.00 -7.09 -20.38
N ALA A 265 27.36 -8.02 -19.48
CA ALA A 265 27.94 -9.30 -19.88
C ALA A 265 26.98 -10.12 -20.79
N ASP A 266 27.52 -10.87 -21.76
CA ASP A 266 26.85 -11.68 -22.82
C ASP A 266 25.99 -12.86 -22.30
N ALA A 267 25.35 -12.72 -21.14
CA ALA A 267 24.49 -13.72 -20.54
C ALA A 267 23.02 -13.56 -20.97
N ASP A 268 22.27 -14.65 -20.91
CA ASP A 268 20.82 -14.67 -21.09
C ASP A 268 20.11 -13.81 -20.00
N VAL A 269 19.92 -12.52 -20.31
CA VAL A 269 19.30 -11.51 -19.44
C VAL A 269 17.91 -11.97 -18.97
N ALA A 270 17.17 -12.71 -19.79
CA ALA A 270 15.85 -13.22 -19.43
C ALA A 270 15.95 -14.32 -18.36
N ALA A 271 16.90 -15.25 -18.49
CA ALA A 271 17.18 -16.26 -17.48
C ALA A 271 17.68 -15.64 -16.16
N MET A 272 18.57 -14.64 -16.23
CA MET A 272 19.06 -13.92 -15.05
C MET A 272 17.91 -13.22 -14.30
N ARG A 273 17.06 -12.46 -15.00
CA ARG A 273 15.89 -11.79 -14.41
C ARG A 273 14.91 -12.78 -13.78
N LYS A 274 14.69 -13.93 -14.42
CA LYS A 274 13.85 -15.01 -13.87
C LYS A 274 14.44 -15.52 -12.56
N ARG A 275 15.76 -15.72 -12.51
CA ARG A 275 16.46 -16.18 -11.30
C ARG A 275 16.46 -15.13 -10.18
N GLU A 276 16.76 -13.87 -10.50
CA GLU A 276 16.65 -12.73 -9.58
C GLU A 276 15.24 -12.68 -8.95
N LYS A 277 14.19 -12.78 -9.77
CA LYS A 277 12.80 -12.80 -9.29
C LYS A 277 12.51 -13.96 -8.36
N THR A 278 13.01 -15.16 -8.65
CA THR A 278 12.88 -16.32 -7.75
C THR A 278 13.55 -16.06 -6.40
N LEU A 279 14.76 -15.50 -6.41
CA LEU A 279 15.52 -15.16 -5.21
C LEU A 279 14.80 -14.10 -4.37
N LEU A 280 14.36 -13.00 -5.00
CA LEU A 280 13.67 -11.89 -4.31
C LEU A 280 12.31 -12.30 -3.75
N ASN A 281 11.53 -13.11 -4.47
CA ASN A 281 10.26 -13.64 -3.97
C ASN A 281 10.43 -14.50 -2.72
N LYS A 282 11.54 -15.24 -2.63
CA LYS A 282 11.82 -16.15 -1.52
C LYS A 282 12.51 -15.46 -0.34
N HIS A 283 13.45 -14.55 -0.61
CA HIS A 283 14.38 -14.02 0.39
C HIS A 283 14.31 -12.49 0.60
N GLY A 284 13.64 -11.72 -0.28
CA GLY A 284 13.65 -10.24 -0.23
C GLY A 284 13.16 -9.65 1.09
N LYS A 285 12.20 -10.31 1.76
CA LYS A 285 11.75 -9.95 3.11
C LYS A 285 12.89 -10.03 4.14
N ALA A 286 13.64 -11.14 4.13
CA ALA A 286 14.73 -11.36 5.05
C ALA A 286 15.91 -10.41 4.77
N TRP A 287 16.19 -10.14 3.50
CA TRP A 287 17.27 -9.21 3.09
C TRP A 287 16.95 -7.75 3.35
N SER A 288 15.67 -7.37 3.43
CA SER A 288 15.24 -6.04 3.91
C SER A 288 15.44 -5.88 5.43
N GLY A 289 15.68 -6.98 6.15
CA GLY A 289 16.11 -6.95 7.55
C GLY A 289 15.14 -6.20 8.48
N PRO A 290 15.67 -5.37 9.41
CA PRO A 290 14.86 -4.53 10.30
C PRO A 290 13.96 -3.51 9.60
N LEU A 291 14.17 -3.25 8.30
CA LEU A 291 13.44 -2.23 7.54
C LEU A 291 12.09 -2.74 7.05
N ASP A 292 11.98 -4.05 6.79
CA ASP A 292 10.79 -4.68 6.21
C ASP A 292 9.45 -4.28 6.85
N PRO A 293 9.31 -4.13 8.19
CA PRO A 293 8.04 -3.73 8.81
C PRO A 293 7.53 -2.35 8.40
N PHE A 294 8.41 -1.48 7.89
CA PHE A 294 8.09 -0.11 7.48
C PHE A 294 7.88 0.01 5.98
N LEU A 295 8.15 -1.06 5.22
CA LEU A 295 8.12 -1.05 3.77
C LEU A 295 6.79 -1.58 3.25
N GLU A 296 6.28 -0.92 2.22
CA GLU A 296 5.21 -1.51 1.43
C GLU A 296 5.74 -2.72 0.66
N ARG A 297 4.93 -3.79 0.60
CA ARG A 297 5.35 -5.08 0.01
C ARG A 297 5.86 -4.93 -1.42
N GLU A 298 5.15 -4.13 -2.21
CA GLU A 298 5.38 -3.91 -3.65
C GLU A 298 6.42 -2.80 -3.89
N GLY A 299 6.65 -1.92 -2.92
CA GLY A 299 7.64 -0.85 -2.99
C GLY A 299 9.07 -1.26 -2.62
N ARG A 300 9.42 -2.55 -2.71
CA ARG A 300 10.77 -3.07 -2.37
C ARG A 300 11.52 -3.42 -3.65
N VAL A 301 12.42 -2.54 -4.07
CA VAL A 301 13.27 -2.76 -5.24
C VAL A 301 14.70 -3.01 -4.79
N PHE A 302 15.29 -4.10 -5.29
CA PHE A 302 16.66 -4.48 -5.00
C PHE A 302 17.55 -4.24 -6.21
N GLU A 303 18.64 -3.51 -6.00
CA GLU A 303 19.71 -3.33 -6.98
C GLU A 303 21.06 -3.70 -6.36
N ARG A 304 21.90 -4.36 -7.15
CA ARG A 304 23.23 -4.81 -6.75
C ARG A 304 23.21 -5.56 -5.40
N GLY A 305 22.11 -6.27 -5.13
CA GLY A 305 21.79 -7.10 -3.96
C GLY A 305 21.39 -6.39 -2.67
N PHE A 306 21.06 -5.10 -2.73
CA PHE A 306 20.62 -4.29 -1.58
C PHE A 306 19.33 -3.54 -1.90
N LEU A 307 18.62 -3.12 -0.85
CA LEU A 307 17.41 -2.30 -1.00
C LEU A 307 17.81 -0.95 -1.59
N ALA A 308 17.35 -0.66 -2.80
CA ALA A 308 17.72 0.51 -3.58
C ALA A 308 16.55 1.51 -3.68
N GLU A 309 15.33 0.99 -3.73
CA GLU A 309 14.11 1.80 -3.67
C GLU A 309 13.14 1.25 -2.63
N ALA A 310 12.49 2.16 -1.91
CA ALA A 310 11.64 1.87 -0.77
C ALA A 310 10.42 2.79 -0.73
N VAL A 311 9.26 2.26 -0.35
CA VAL A 311 8.10 3.06 0.09
C VAL A 311 7.90 2.86 1.57
N LEU A 312 7.92 3.94 2.33
CA LEU A 312 7.55 3.92 3.74
C LEU A 312 6.03 3.90 3.89
N SER A 313 5.52 2.86 4.56
CA SER A 313 4.09 2.72 4.84
C SER A 313 3.86 2.06 6.20
N PHE A 314 3.61 2.88 7.22
CA PHE A 314 3.30 2.44 8.57
C PHE A 314 2.42 3.46 9.29
N GLN A 315 1.65 3.01 10.27
CA GLN A 315 0.93 3.90 11.17
C GLN A 315 1.86 4.34 12.29
N ALA A 316 2.28 5.60 12.23
CA ALA A 316 3.05 6.21 13.29
C ALA A 316 2.18 6.45 14.54
N ARG A 317 2.85 6.53 15.70
CA ARG A 317 2.24 6.89 16.98
C ARG A 317 3.02 8.00 17.68
N SER A 318 4.03 8.53 17.00
CA SER A 318 5.03 9.47 17.48
C SER A 318 5.63 10.20 16.28
N PRO A 319 5.99 11.49 16.40
CA PRO A 319 6.71 12.23 15.37
C PRO A 319 8.19 11.83 15.24
N GLU A 320 8.73 11.04 16.17
CA GLU A 320 10.11 10.55 16.09
C GLU A 320 10.24 9.38 15.08
N PRO A 321 11.28 9.38 14.21
CA PRO A 321 11.56 8.27 13.32
C PRO A 321 11.75 6.96 14.11
N PRO A 322 11.14 5.85 13.68
CA PRO A 322 11.44 4.55 14.26
C PRO A 322 12.94 4.28 14.29
N LYS A 323 13.47 3.70 15.37
CA LYS A 323 14.93 3.47 15.52
C LYS A 323 15.52 2.62 14.39
N ALA A 324 14.73 1.73 13.79
CA ALA A 324 15.14 0.96 12.62
C ALA A 324 15.47 1.82 11.40
N LEU A 325 14.96 3.06 11.31
CA LEU A 325 15.35 4.01 10.27
C LEU A 325 16.75 4.61 10.48
N LEU A 326 17.34 4.45 11.67
CA LEU A 326 18.73 4.81 11.96
C LEU A 326 19.74 3.77 11.47
N ASP A 327 19.27 2.62 10.97
CA ASP A 327 20.14 1.55 10.48
C ASP A 327 20.96 2.03 9.26
N PRO A 328 22.29 1.85 9.25
CA PRO A 328 23.14 2.22 8.12
C PRO A 328 22.73 1.60 6.77
N ALA A 329 21.97 0.50 6.76
CA ALA A 329 21.47 -0.14 5.54
C ALA A 329 20.68 0.83 4.63
N TRP A 330 20.06 1.88 5.18
CA TRP A 330 19.40 2.94 4.41
C TRP A 330 20.33 3.70 3.48
N ALA A 331 21.65 3.67 3.70
CA ALA A 331 22.61 4.33 2.81
C ALA A 331 22.59 3.76 1.38
N THR A 332 22.09 2.54 1.19
CA THR A 332 21.95 1.91 -0.13
C THR A 332 20.66 2.30 -0.87
N VAL A 333 19.72 2.96 -0.19
CA VAL A 333 18.48 3.45 -0.79
C VAL A 333 18.74 4.77 -1.49
N HIS A 334 18.51 4.82 -2.80
CA HIS A 334 18.62 6.03 -3.60
C HIS A 334 17.25 6.63 -3.97
N THR A 335 16.17 5.86 -3.86
CA THR A 335 14.80 6.35 -4.09
C THR A 335 13.92 6.04 -2.89
N LEU A 336 13.33 7.08 -2.29
CA LEU A 336 12.45 6.95 -1.13
C LEU A 336 11.08 7.57 -1.39
N GLY A 337 10.03 6.75 -1.32
CA GLY A 337 8.65 7.18 -1.37
C GLY A 337 7.97 7.18 0.00
N PHE A 338 7.00 8.06 0.21
CA PHE A 338 6.19 8.15 1.41
C PHE A 338 4.73 7.84 1.10
N SER A 339 4.11 6.94 1.86
CA SER A 339 2.68 6.68 1.77
C SER A 339 1.85 7.77 2.45
N PHE A 340 0.56 7.87 2.13
CA PHE A 340 -0.36 8.80 2.79
C PHE A 340 -0.30 8.70 4.33
N HIS A 341 -0.17 7.48 4.89
CA HIS A 341 -0.14 7.28 6.34
C HIS A 341 1.09 7.89 7.03
N VAL A 342 2.20 8.04 6.31
CA VAL A 342 3.44 8.62 6.87
C VAL A 342 3.47 10.11 6.63
N THR A 343 3.04 10.56 5.45
CA THR A 343 3.13 11.95 4.99
C THR A 343 2.35 12.92 5.86
N PHE A 344 1.15 12.53 6.32
CA PHE A 344 0.26 13.39 7.11
C PHE A 344 0.53 13.36 8.62
N GLU A 345 1.46 12.51 9.10
CA GLU A 345 1.85 12.50 10.51
C GLU A 345 2.81 13.69 10.78
N ARG A 346 2.36 14.66 11.59
CA ARG A 346 3.09 15.92 11.82
C ARG A 346 4.56 15.69 12.22
N GLY A 347 5.49 16.22 11.42
CA GLY A 347 6.93 16.26 11.71
C GLY A 347 7.71 14.97 11.45
N LEU A 348 7.03 13.85 11.20
CA LEU A 348 7.70 12.56 11.01
C LEU A 348 8.49 12.50 9.70
N THR A 349 7.87 12.90 8.59
CA THR A 349 8.52 12.97 7.27
C THR A 349 9.77 13.86 7.32
N GLU A 350 9.68 15.01 8.00
CA GLU A 350 10.81 15.92 8.19
C GLU A 350 11.95 15.25 8.96
N ALA A 351 11.63 14.58 10.07
CA ALA A 351 12.61 13.90 10.89
C ALA A 351 13.28 12.72 10.16
N ILE A 352 12.55 12.02 9.30
CA ILE A 352 13.09 10.94 8.45
C ILE A 352 14.05 11.53 7.40
N LEU A 353 13.64 12.58 6.69
CA LEU A 353 14.46 13.23 5.66
C LEU A 353 15.73 13.93 6.22
N ALA A 354 15.75 14.18 7.53
CA ALA A 354 16.90 14.70 8.26
C ALA A 354 17.93 13.62 8.67
N LEU A 355 17.62 12.32 8.52
CA LEU A 355 18.53 11.26 8.92
C LEU A 355 19.82 11.24 8.07
N PRO A 356 21.00 10.91 8.66
CA PRO A 356 22.28 10.96 7.94
C PRO A 356 22.36 10.06 6.70
N SER A 357 21.66 8.92 6.71
CA SER A 357 21.59 7.99 5.58
C SER A 357 20.83 8.56 4.38
N MET A 358 19.95 9.55 4.59
CA MET A 358 19.14 10.16 3.51
C MET A 358 19.93 11.14 2.64
N LYS A 359 21.21 11.38 2.92
CA LYS A 359 22.11 12.15 2.04
C LYS A 359 22.36 11.45 0.69
N TRP A 360 22.12 10.14 0.61
CA TRP A 360 22.37 9.32 -0.58
C TRP A 360 21.19 9.29 -1.56
N LEU A 361 20.05 9.90 -1.20
CA LEU A 361 18.85 9.94 -2.03
C LEU A 361 19.08 10.73 -3.33
N ARG A 362 18.64 10.12 -4.43
CA ARG A 362 18.52 10.71 -5.77
C ARG A 362 17.09 11.06 -6.13
N ALA A 363 16.11 10.37 -5.54
CA ALA A 363 14.69 10.65 -5.74
C ALA A 363 13.93 10.61 -4.41
N ILE A 364 13.04 11.58 -4.20
CA ILE A 364 12.09 11.60 -3.08
C ILE A 364 10.68 11.71 -3.67
N ARG A 365 9.76 10.87 -3.22
CA ARG A 365 8.40 10.77 -3.75
C ARG A 365 7.32 10.84 -2.69
N GLY A 366 6.15 11.35 -3.04
CA GLY A 366 4.97 11.38 -2.17
C GLY A 366 5.13 12.28 -0.94
N ILE A 367 5.90 13.35 -1.02
CA ILE A 367 6.01 14.35 0.07
C ILE A 367 5.11 15.56 -0.20
N GLU A 368 5.19 16.61 0.62
CA GLU A 368 4.39 17.83 0.47
C GLU A 368 5.31 19.03 0.20
N GLU A 369 4.79 20.10 -0.39
CA GLU A 369 5.56 21.33 -0.68
C GLU A 369 6.36 21.85 0.53
N HIS A 370 5.83 21.73 1.75
CA HIS A 370 6.52 22.18 2.97
C HIS A 370 7.73 21.34 3.33
N HIS A 371 7.65 20.02 3.09
CA HIS A 371 8.78 19.11 3.22
C HIS A 371 9.89 19.48 2.23
N VAL A 372 9.54 19.84 0.99
CA VAL A 372 10.49 20.30 -0.02
C VAL A 372 11.14 21.62 0.42
N ALA A 373 10.34 22.57 0.91
CA ALA A 373 10.87 23.83 1.43
C ALA A 373 11.78 23.64 2.65
N MET A 374 11.48 22.70 3.56
CA MET A 374 12.37 22.35 4.66
C MET A 374 13.74 21.86 4.13
N LEU A 375 13.75 21.00 3.11
CA LEU A 375 15.01 20.53 2.50
C LEU A 375 15.86 21.68 1.98
N THR A 376 15.26 22.78 1.52
CA THR A 376 16.01 23.96 1.09
C THR A 376 16.73 24.66 2.24
N LYS A 377 16.14 24.66 3.44
CA LYS A 377 16.69 25.28 4.66
C LYS A 377 17.83 24.45 5.26
N ALA A 378 17.86 23.14 4.99
CA ALA A 378 18.89 22.22 5.47
C ALA A 378 20.22 22.24 4.68
N GLY A 379 20.27 22.98 3.56
CA GLY A 379 21.46 23.11 2.70
C GLY A 379 21.38 22.31 1.39
N PRO A 380 22.40 22.39 0.52
CA PRO A 380 22.35 21.81 -0.83
C PRO A 380 22.22 20.28 -0.84
N ARG A 381 21.24 19.76 -1.58
CA ARG A 381 21.02 18.33 -1.82
C ARG A 381 21.57 17.95 -3.20
N ALA A 382 22.90 17.90 -3.32
CA ALA A 382 23.57 17.73 -4.62
C ALA A 382 23.33 16.38 -5.31
N ARG A 383 22.92 15.34 -4.57
CA ARG A 383 22.59 14.03 -5.16
C ARG A 383 21.16 13.92 -5.67
N LEU A 384 20.29 14.84 -5.28
CA LEU A 384 18.88 14.78 -5.61
C LEU A 384 18.67 15.21 -7.08
N GLU A 385 18.03 14.33 -7.84
CA GLU A 385 17.76 14.46 -9.28
C GLU A 385 16.26 14.54 -9.57
N GLU A 386 15.43 13.95 -8.71
CA GLU A 386 13.98 13.86 -8.85
C GLU A 386 13.25 14.23 -7.54
N LEU A 387 12.18 15.02 -7.67
CA LEU A 387 11.30 15.40 -6.59
C LEU A 387 9.85 15.18 -6.99
N ASP A 388 9.08 14.46 -6.16
CA ASP A 388 7.65 14.29 -6.32
C ASP A 388 6.94 14.72 -5.04
N PHE A 389 6.06 15.71 -5.17
CA PHE A 389 5.38 16.32 -4.04
C PHE A 389 3.99 16.86 -4.40
N SER A 390 3.13 16.93 -3.39
CA SER A 390 1.82 17.56 -3.48
C SER A 390 1.85 19.02 -3.04
N VAL A 391 1.01 19.84 -3.67
CA VAL A 391 0.75 21.21 -3.22
C VAL A 391 -0.44 21.17 -2.25
N SER A 392 -0.13 21.10 -0.95
CA SER A 392 -1.14 20.95 0.11
C SER A 392 -2.02 22.19 0.23
N ARG A 393 -3.35 21.98 0.31
CA ARG A 393 -4.35 23.03 0.56
C ARG A 393 -4.78 23.12 2.02
N ALA A 394 -4.54 22.07 2.80
CA ALA A 394 -5.20 21.81 4.08
C ALA A 394 -4.23 21.61 5.25
N ASP A 395 -3.13 22.37 5.29
CA ASP A 395 -2.28 22.42 6.48
C ASP A 395 -2.52 23.68 7.34
N ALA A 396 -1.92 23.71 8.53
CA ALA A 396 -2.10 24.80 9.48
C ALA A 396 -1.29 26.08 9.14
N ARG A 397 -0.55 26.11 8.02
CA ARG A 397 0.30 27.25 7.63
C ARG A 397 -0.54 28.35 6.96
N THR A 398 -0.09 29.58 7.12
CA THR A 398 -0.67 30.77 6.50
C THR A 398 -0.38 30.85 5.00
N LEU A 399 -1.17 31.65 4.27
CA LEU A 399 -0.93 31.89 2.83
C LEU A 399 0.46 32.48 2.56
N ASP A 400 0.94 33.36 3.45
CA ASP A 400 2.27 33.99 3.33
C ASP A 400 3.41 32.99 3.51
N GLU A 401 3.28 32.05 4.48
CA GLU A 401 4.25 30.98 4.70
C GLU A 401 4.33 30.05 3.48
N ARG A 402 3.19 29.67 2.92
CA ARG A 402 3.12 28.86 1.70
C ARG A 402 3.76 29.58 0.51
N ALA A 403 3.45 30.86 0.32
CA ALA A 403 4.06 31.68 -0.72
C ALA A 403 5.58 31.85 -0.54
N ALA A 404 6.07 31.94 0.70
CA ALA A 404 7.50 31.96 1.00
C ALA A 404 8.17 30.64 0.62
N ASP A 405 7.60 29.51 1.05
CA ASP A 405 8.12 28.17 0.75
C ASP A 405 8.20 27.93 -0.77
N ARG A 406 7.15 28.30 -1.52
CA ARG A 406 7.12 28.20 -3.00
C ARG A 406 8.21 29.03 -3.68
N ARG A 407 8.48 30.26 -3.22
CA ARG A 407 9.57 31.09 -3.76
C ARG A 407 10.93 30.43 -3.58
N VAL A 408 11.17 29.81 -2.42
CA VAL A 408 12.45 29.14 -2.15
C VAL A 408 12.58 27.87 -2.99
N ILE A 409 11.52 27.07 -3.15
CA ILE A 409 11.50 25.91 -4.04
C ILE A 409 11.79 26.33 -5.49
N ALA A 410 11.07 27.33 -6.00
CA ALA A 410 11.20 27.84 -7.38
C ALA A 410 12.62 28.36 -7.69
N SER A 411 13.34 28.88 -6.68
CA SER A 411 14.74 29.30 -6.85
C SER A 411 15.66 28.14 -7.26
N GLY A 412 15.37 26.92 -6.81
CA GLY A 412 16.18 25.73 -7.04
C GLY A 412 17.60 25.81 -6.47
N ALA A 413 17.90 26.75 -5.56
CA ALA A 413 19.24 26.97 -5.03
C ALA A 413 19.77 25.75 -4.24
N ALA A 414 18.89 25.08 -3.49
CA ALA A 414 19.24 23.87 -2.74
C ALA A 414 19.25 22.59 -3.58
N PHE A 415 18.82 22.67 -4.85
CA PHE A 415 18.60 21.51 -5.71
C PHE A 415 19.40 21.66 -7.02
N PRO A 416 20.75 21.64 -6.97
CA PRO A 416 21.59 21.94 -8.13
C PRO A 416 21.37 20.95 -9.29
N ASN A 417 21.10 19.68 -8.98
CA ASN A 417 21.02 18.58 -9.95
C ASN A 417 19.60 18.04 -10.18
N VAL A 418 18.57 18.65 -9.58
CA VAL A 418 17.17 18.24 -9.85
C VAL A 418 16.81 18.61 -11.28
N ARG A 419 16.43 17.58 -12.04
CA ARG A 419 16.06 17.66 -13.47
C ARG A 419 14.63 17.19 -13.72
N ARG A 420 14.03 16.48 -12.76
CA ARG A 420 12.68 15.94 -12.87
C ARG A 420 11.88 16.37 -11.66
N ILE A 421 10.69 16.91 -11.89
CA ILE A 421 9.74 17.16 -10.82
C ILE A 421 8.39 16.57 -11.17
N ALA A 422 7.71 16.01 -10.18
CA ALA A 422 6.31 15.66 -10.24
C ALA A 422 5.54 16.49 -9.22
N ILE A 423 4.44 17.08 -9.67
CA ILE A 423 3.57 17.90 -8.83
C ILE A 423 2.19 17.29 -8.86
N GLU A 424 1.70 16.83 -7.71
CA GLU A 424 0.30 16.47 -7.54
C GLU A 424 -0.54 17.76 -7.43
N ALA A 425 -1.28 18.06 -8.50
CA ALA A 425 -2.11 19.25 -8.63
C ALA A 425 -3.26 19.02 -9.62
N ASP A 426 -4.43 19.56 -9.30
CA ASP A 426 -5.57 19.60 -10.21
C ASP A 426 -5.50 20.86 -11.07
N LEU A 427 -5.11 20.72 -12.34
CA LEU A 427 -5.00 21.87 -13.26
C LEU A 427 -6.35 22.46 -13.70
N ASP A 428 -7.49 21.89 -13.31
CA ASP A 428 -8.79 22.54 -13.55
C ASP A 428 -9.09 23.61 -12.50
N ASP A 429 -8.40 23.52 -11.37
CA ASP A 429 -8.42 24.53 -10.36
C ASP A 429 -7.49 25.70 -10.71
N ALA A 430 -8.05 26.92 -10.74
CA ALA A 430 -7.29 28.13 -11.05
C ALA A 430 -6.17 28.40 -10.04
N GLU A 431 -6.43 28.20 -8.75
CA GLU A 431 -5.42 28.41 -7.71
C GLU A 431 -4.28 27.39 -7.85
N ALA A 432 -4.61 26.12 -8.10
CA ALA A 432 -3.58 25.10 -8.32
C ALA A 432 -2.75 25.39 -9.58
N ARG A 433 -3.36 25.87 -10.67
CA ARG A 433 -2.64 26.34 -11.86
C ARG A 433 -1.68 27.49 -11.55
N ASP A 434 -2.13 28.49 -10.80
CA ASP A 434 -1.29 29.63 -10.42
C ASP A 434 -0.13 29.20 -9.51
N ILE A 435 -0.37 28.25 -8.61
CA ILE A 435 0.68 27.66 -7.77
C ILE A 435 1.73 26.95 -8.63
N VAL A 436 1.29 26.07 -9.54
CA VAL A 436 2.20 25.33 -10.41
C VAL A 436 2.95 26.32 -11.32
N ALA A 437 2.27 27.32 -11.88
CA ALA A 437 2.89 28.39 -12.68
C ALA A 437 3.96 29.15 -11.89
N GLY A 438 3.67 29.51 -10.64
CA GLY A 438 4.61 30.16 -9.73
C GLY A 438 5.85 29.30 -9.47
N LEU A 439 5.69 28.01 -9.18
CA LEU A 439 6.79 27.06 -9.00
C LEU A 439 7.65 26.92 -10.26
N LEU A 440 7.00 26.88 -11.43
CA LEU A 440 7.63 26.72 -12.73
C LEU A 440 8.17 28.03 -13.33
N SER A 441 7.91 29.19 -12.72
CA SER A 441 8.47 30.48 -13.17
C SER A 441 9.91 30.73 -12.72
N GLY A 442 10.41 29.93 -11.76
CA GLY A 442 11.71 30.13 -11.13
C GLY A 442 12.92 29.56 -11.88
N ALA A 443 14.12 29.75 -11.32
CA ALA A 443 15.36 29.25 -11.90
C ALA A 443 15.49 27.71 -11.87
N LEU A 444 14.70 27.02 -11.03
CA LEU A 444 14.59 25.56 -11.08
C LEU A 444 14.05 25.09 -12.43
N ALA A 445 13.03 25.75 -12.98
CA ALA A 445 12.38 25.29 -14.21
C ALA A 445 13.29 25.27 -15.44
N LYS A 446 14.30 26.15 -15.48
CA LYS A 446 15.24 26.29 -16.60
C LYS A 446 16.16 25.08 -16.82
N ARG A 447 16.28 24.19 -15.82
CA ARG A 447 17.14 23.00 -15.89
C ARG A 447 16.35 21.69 -15.90
N LEU A 448 15.01 21.77 -15.89
CA LEU A 448 14.17 20.59 -15.89
C LEU A 448 14.19 19.93 -17.26
N GLU A 449 14.42 18.62 -17.25
CA GLU A 449 14.28 17.73 -18.40
C GLU A 449 12.85 17.20 -18.50
N ARG A 450 12.14 17.08 -17.36
CA ARG A 450 10.74 16.64 -17.30
C ARG A 450 9.95 17.32 -16.19
N VAL A 451 8.72 17.72 -16.50
CA VAL A 451 7.68 18.10 -15.53
C VAL A 451 6.55 17.09 -15.61
N THR A 452 6.21 16.48 -14.48
CA THR A 452 5.08 15.56 -14.37
C THR A 452 3.96 16.20 -13.56
N ILE A 453 2.73 16.11 -14.04
CA ILE A 453 1.52 16.50 -13.29
C ILE A 453 0.79 15.23 -12.89
N LEU A 454 0.57 15.02 -11.59
CA LEU A 454 -0.03 13.80 -11.05
C LEU A 454 -1.48 14.05 -10.66
N HIS A 455 -2.44 13.43 -11.35
CA HIS A 455 -3.87 13.35 -10.98
C HIS A 455 -4.60 12.39 -11.95
N TYR A 456 -5.72 11.77 -11.52
CA TYR A 456 -6.43 10.74 -12.32
C TYR A 456 -7.21 11.29 -13.51
N SER A 457 -7.58 12.56 -13.47
CA SER A 457 -8.58 13.15 -14.39
C SER A 457 -7.96 13.98 -15.53
N HIS A 458 -6.65 14.20 -15.54
CA HIS A 458 -6.05 15.23 -16.40
C HIS A 458 -5.45 14.65 -17.69
N PRO A 459 -5.98 15.00 -18.87
CA PRO A 459 -5.41 14.55 -20.13
C PRO A 459 -4.09 15.26 -20.43
N ILE A 460 -3.12 14.53 -20.96
CA ILE A 460 -1.75 15.01 -21.28
C ILE A 460 -1.73 16.29 -22.12
N GLY A 461 -2.70 16.50 -23.02
CA GLY A 461 -2.80 17.70 -23.84
C GLY A 461 -3.04 18.98 -23.04
N ARG A 462 -3.81 18.91 -21.94
CA ARG A 462 -4.05 20.07 -21.07
C ARG A 462 -2.77 20.46 -20.33
N ALA A 463 -2.06 19.48 -19.77
CA ALA A 463 -0.77 19.71 -19.11
C ALA A 463 0.29 20.24 -20.08
N ALA A 464 0.37 19.69 -21.29
CA ALA A 464 1.27 20.15 -22.35
C ALA A 464 1.03 21.62 -22.73
N ARG A 465 -0.23 21.99 -23.03
CA ARG A 465 -0.60 23.38 -23.36
C ARG A 465 -0.34 24.34 -22.21
N PHE A 466 -0.60 23.92 -20.98
CA PHE A 466 -0.30 24.71 -19.80
C PHE A 466 1.21 25.02 -19.70
N VAL A 467 2.08 24.03 -19.86
CA VAL A 467 3.54 24.23 -19.83
C VAL A 467 4.03 25.05 -21.03
N GLU A 468 3.44 24.86 -22.22
CA GLU A 468 3.72 25.72 -23.39
C GLU A 468 3.35 27.18 -23.14
N ALA A 469 2.20 27.44 -22.53
CA ALA A 469 1.73 28.80 -22.21
C ALA A 469 2.64 29.51 -21.20
N LEU A 470 3.31 28.78 -20.32
CA LEU A 470 4.33 29.34 -19.41
C LEU A 470 5.64 29.72 -20.13
N GLY A 471 5.83 29.31 -21.39
CA GLY A 471 7.03 29.61 -22.17
C GLY A 471 8.29 28.89 -21.70
N ILE A 472 8.13 27.77 -20.97
CA ILE A 472 9.25 27.04 -20.38
C ILE A 472 9.73 25.97 -21.36
N GLY A 473 11.02 26.00 -21.69
CA GLY A 473 11.65 25.06 -22.63
C GLY A 473 11.90 23.65 -22.08
N VAL A 474 11.02 23.11 -21.23
CA VAL A 474 11.16 21.73 -20.72
C VAL A 474 11.01 20.75 -21.89
N PRO A 475 11.94 19.79 -22.09
CA PRO A 475 11.86 18.81 -23.18
C PRO A 475 10.62 17.91 -23.12
N GLU A 476 10.23 17.48 -21.92
CA GLU A 476 9.15 16.52 -21.70
C GLU A 476 8.14 16.99 -20.65
N VAL A 477 6.86 16.78 -20.94
CA VAL A 477 5.76 16.90 -19.97
C VAL A 477 5.16 15.52 -19.79
N ALA A 478 4.84 15.15 -18.57
CA ALA A 478 4.20 13.88 -18.30
C ALA A 478 2.93 14.05 -17.46
N VAL A 479 1.98 13.15 -17.66
CA VAL A 479 0.88 12.92 -16.72
C VAL A 479 0.95 11.49 -16.23
N GLY A 480 0.52 11.27 -15.00
CA GLY A 480 0.54 9.94 -14.40
C GLY A 480 -0.48 9.80 -13.31
N GLN A 481 -0.83 8.54 -13.04
CA GLN A 481 -1.69 8.18 -11.94
C GLN A 481 -0.98 8.45 -10.61
N THR A 482 -1.57 9.24 -9.72
CA THR A 482 -1.07 9.37 -8.35
C THR A 482 -1.12 8.02 -7.65
N ARG A 483 0.05 7.55 -7.21
CA ARG A 483 0.15 6.58 -6.12
C ARG A 483 1.27 7.01 -5.21
N HIS A 484 0.96 7.15 -3.93
CA HIS A 484 1.96 7.22 -2.86
C HIS A 484 2.77 5.92 -2.69
N THR A 485 2.87 5.10 -3.74
CA THR A 485 3.43 3.75 -3.76
C THR A 485 4.24 3.56 -5.06
N VAL A 486 5.51 3.17 -4.92
CA VAL A 486 6.56 3.20 -5.97
C VAL A 486 6.30 2.28 -7.17
N ALA A 487 5.31 1.38 -7.15
CA ALA A 487 5.34 0.21 -8.03
C ALA A 487 4.13 -0.02 -8.97
N SER A 488 3.21 0.95 -9.18
CA SER A 488 1.96 0.59 -9.91
C SER A 488 1.22 1.71 -10.66
N GLY A 489 1.88 2.79 -11.05
CA GLY A 489 1.30 3.83 -11.91
C GLY A 489 1.79 3.73 -13.36
N TRP A 490 0.94 4.07 -14.32
CA TRP A 490 1.37 4.37 -15.69
C TRP A 490 1.70 5.86 -15.83
N SER A 491 2.58 6.20 -16.78
CA SER A 491 2.83 7.58 -17.18
C SER A 491 2.67 7.73 -18.69
N ILE A 492 2.12 8.88 -19.11
CA ILE A 492 2.08 9.31 -20.51
C ILE A 492 2.95 10.54 -20.60
N VAL A 493 4.02 10.44 -21.38
CA VAL A 493 5.00 11.50 -21.61
C VAL A 493 4.75 12.11 -22.98
N ALA A 494 4.58 13.42 -23.06
CA ALA A 494 4.59 14.19 -24.28
C ALA A 494 5.93 14.90 -24.44
N ALA A 495 6.61 14.66 -25.56
CA ALA A 495 7.86 15.30 -25.94
C ALA A 495 7.65 16.25 -27.13
N ARG A 496 8.55 17.23 -27.26
CA ARG A 496 8.47 18.24 -28.32
C ARG A 496 8.79 17.68 -29.71
N ASP A 497 8.04 18.13 -30.72
CA ASP A 497 8.35 17.97 -32.15
C ASP A 497 9.38 19.01 -32.62
N ASP A 498 9.73 18.96 -33.91
CA ASP A 498 10.71 19.87 -34.51
C ASP A 498 10.17 21.32 -34.58
N ALA A 499 8.85 21.51 -34.44
CA ALA A 499 8.20 22.81 -34.31
C ALA A 499 8.09 23.27 -32.84
N GLY A 500 8.65 22.49 -31.90
CA GLY A 500 8.65 22.78 -30.48
C GLY A 500 7.33 22.49 -29.77
N ARG A 501 6.37 21.77 -30.35
CA ARG A 501 5.07 21.45 -29.72
C ARG A 501 5.07 20.05 -29.13
N TYR A 502 4.39 19.83 -28.01
CA TYR A 502 4.34 18.52 -27.36
C TYR A 502 3.42 17.50 -28.07
N THR A 503 3.86 16.98 -29.22
CA THR A 503 3.03 16.08 -30.03
C THR A 503 3.54 14.64 -30.11
N LYS A 504 4.70 14.34 -29.52
CA LYS A 504 5.26 12.98 -29.48
C LYS A 504 4.89 12.30 -28.17
N LEU A 505 3.88 11.44 -28.19
CA LEU A 505 3.40 10.72 -27.00
C LEU A 505 4.12 9.39 -26.82
N ARG A 506 4.63 9.17 -25.61
CA ARG A 506 5.20 7.91 -25.15
C ARG A 506 4.50 7.43 -23.87
N CYS A 507 3.87 6.27 -23.92
CA CYS A 507 3.38 5.59 -22.73
C CYS A 507 4.49 4.68 -22.21
N ALA A 508 4.99 4.99 -21.02
CA ALA A 508 6.12 4.30 -20.40
C ALA A 508 5.83 4.05 -18.92
N ALA A 509 6.38 2.97 -18.39
CA ALA A 509 6.44 2.79 -16.95
C ALA A 509 7.63 3.58 -16.39
N PRO A 510 7.45 4.42 -15.35
CA PRO A 510 8.50 5.28 -14.81
C PRO A 510 9.79 4.55 -14.36
N ASP A 511 9.70 3.27 -14.03
CA ASP A 511 10.71 2.44 -13.37
C ASP A 511 10.96 1.09 -14.08
N GLY A 512 10.42 0.92 -15.29
CA GLY A 512 10.46 -0.36 -16.00
C GLY A 512 9.57 -1.46 -15.38
N THR A 513 8.68 -1.11 -14.45
CA THR A 513 7.59 -2.00 -14.03
C THR A 513 6.59 -2.20 -15.17
N LYS A 514 5.81 -3.27 -15.12
CA LYS A 514 4.92 -3.69 -16.21
C LYS A 514 3.62 -2.87 -16.29
N ALA A 515 3.54 -1.72 -15.60
CA ALA A 515 2.32 -0.95 -15.46
C ALA A 515 2.17 0.06 -16.61
N LEU A 516 1.61 -0.40 -17.72
CA LEU A 516 1.19 0.44 -18.84
C LEU A 516 -0.32 0.74 -18.74
N PRO A 517 -0.81 1.84 -19.34
CA PRO A 517 -2.24 2.09 -19.38
C PRO A 517 -2.95 0.96 -20.14
N SER A 518 -4.14 0.55 -19.69
CA SER A 518 -4.95 -0.40 -20.46
C SER A 518 -5.38 0.22 -21.79
N PRO A 519 -5.77 -0.58 -22.80
CA PRO A 519 -6.27 -0.03 -24.06
C PRO A 519 -7.48 0.91 -23.87
N ALA A 520 -8.36 0.61 -22.91
CA ALA A 520 -9.48 1.47 -22.54
C ALA A 520 -9.02 2.82 -21.96
N THR A 521 -8.09 2.81 -21.00
CA THR A 521 -7.52 4.03 -20.40
C THR A 521 -6.81 4.88 -21.46
N LEU A 522 -6.01 4.24 -22.33
CA LEU A 522 -5.33 4.94 -23.40
C LEU A 522 -6.33 5.55 -24.40
N SER A 523 -7.40 4.83 -24.76
CA SER A 523 -8.47 5.36 -25.62
C SER A 523 -9.11 6.61 -25.02
N GLN A 524 -9.40 6.61 -23.71
CA GLN A 524 -9.96 7.77 -23.00
C GLN A 524 -9.02 8.98 -23.08
N VAL A 525 -7.71 8.79 -22.81
CA VAL A 525 -6.73 9.88 -22.89
C VAL A 525 -6.67 10.43 -24.31
N LEU A 526 -6.57 9.57 -25.33
CA LEU A 526 -6.49 10.00 -26.72
C LEU A 526 -7.77 10.72 -27.18
N ARG A 527 -8.95 10.35 -26.68
CA ARG A 527 -10.22 11.02 -27.02
C ARG A 527 -10.30 12.45 -26.51
N ALA A 528 -9.54 12.79 -25.47
CA ALA A 528 -9.45 14.13 -24.90
C ALA A 528 -8.41 15.03 -25.60
N LEU A 529 -7.72 14.52 -26.64
CA LEU A 529 -6.76 15.27 -27.43
C LEU A 529 -7.38 15.74 -28.75
N GLU A 530 -6.91 16.89 -29.24
CA GLU A 530 -7.30 17.43 -30.54
C GLU A 530 -6.62 16.66 -31.68
N PRO A 531 -7.21 16.59 -32.89
CA PRO A 531 -6.63 15.87 -34.04
C PRO A 531 -5.18 16.27 -34.40
N GLY A 532 -4.76 17.48 -34.02
CA GLY A 532 -3.40 18.01 -34.26
C GLY A 532 -2.40 17.80 -33.12
N ASP A 533 -2.83 17.25 -31.98
CA ASP A 533 -2.02 17.13 -30.75
C ASP A 533 -1.06 15.92 -30.78
N VAL A 534 -1.18 14.99 -31.75
CA VAL A 534 -0.37 13.75 -31.79
C VAL A 534 0.26 13.54 -33.16
N THR A 535 1.59 13.42 -33.18
CA THR A 535 2.40 13.07 -34.38
C THR A 535 3.11 11.74 -34.23
N GLU A 536 3.44 11.34 -33.00
CA GLU A 536 3.97 10.01 -32.68
C GLU A 536 3.22 9.45 -31.48
N LEU A 537 2.84 8.16 -31.54
CA LEU A 537 2.33 7.42 -30.39
C LEU A 537 3.15 6.14 -30.23
N VAL A 538 3.89 6.06 -29.12
CA VAL A 538 4.72 4.91 -28.76
C VAL A 538 4.26 4.37 -27.42
N VAL A 539 3.87 3.11 -27.36
CA VAL A 539 3.58 2.40 -26.11
C VAL A 539 4.70 1.40 -25.89
N GLU A 540 5.45 1.56 -24.80
CA GLU A 540 6.57 0.67 -24.49
C GLU A 540 6.12 -0.79 -24.36
N ALA A 541 7.04 -1.72 -24.54
CA ALA A 541 6.74 -3.14 -24.42
C ALA A 541 6.69 -3.57 -22.95
N ALA A 542 5.53 -4.06 -22.49
CA ALA A 542 5.43 -4.82 -21.24
C ALA A 542 5.34 -6.32 -21.51
N ASP A 543 5.70 -7.12 -20.50
CA ASP A 543 5.74 -8.58 -20.58
C ASP A 543 4.38 -9.24 -20.89
N ARG A 544 3.24 -8.52 -20.75
CA ARG A 544 1.87 -8.81 -21.25
C ARG A 544 0.86 -7.81 -20.62
N ILE A 545 -0.01 -7.19 -21.43
CA ILE A 545 -1.20 -6.43 -20.98
C ILE A 545 -2.43 -7.19 -21.46
N GLN A 546 -3.43 -7.39 -20.60
CA GLN A 546 -4.69 -8.02 -21.00
C GLN A 546 -5.63 -7.03 -21.68
N TYR A 547 -6.39 -7.49 -22.68
CA TYR A 547 -7.31 -6.66 -23.47
C TYR A 547 -8.49 -7.48 -24.02
N ASP A 548 -9.61 -6.83 -24.33
CA ASP A 548 -10.68 -7.41 -25.17
C ASP A 548 -10.75 -6.76 -26.58
N GLU A 549 -11.42 -7.44 -27.53
CA GLU A 549 -11.52 -6.97 -28.93
C GLU A 549 -12.19 -5.60 -29.05
N ARG A 550 -13.12 -5.27 -28.15
CA ARG A 550 -13.84 -4.00 -28.15
C ARG A 550 -12.95 -2.87 -27.64
N GLU A 551 -12.15 -3.08 -26.60
CA GLU A 551 -11.20 -2.11 -26.08
C GLU A 551 -10.16 -1.74 -27.15
N ILE A 552 -9.72 -2.71 -27.96
CA ILE A 552 -8.84 -2.46 -29.10
C ILE A 552 -9.56 -1.66 -30.18
N LEU A 553 -10.78 -2.03 -30.57
CA LEU A 553 -11.54 -1.28 -31.58
C LEU A 553 -11.77 0.18 -31.14
N GLU A 554 -12.06 0.40 -29.87
CA GLU A 554 -12.27 1.73 -29.29
C GLU A 554 -10.99 2.57 -29.25
N LEU A 555 -9.85 1.93 -29.02
CA LEU A 555 -8.53 2.53 -29.10
C LEU A 555 -8.14 2.85 -30.55
N GLU A 556 -8.31 1.92 -31.48
CA GLU A 556 -8.08 2.14 -32.92
C GLU A 556 -8.94 3.28 -33.46
N THR A 557 -10.22 3.34 -33.05
CA THR A 557 -11.12 4.45 -33.39
C THR A 557 -10.62 5.79 -32.83
N ALA A 558 -10.06 5.79 -31.63
CA ALA A 558 -9.48 7.00 -31.05
C ALA A 558 -8.21 7.42 -31.79
N ILE A 559 -7.35 6.48 -32.19
CA ILE A 559 -6.11 6.73 -32.95
C ILE A 559 -6.41 7.27 -34.35
N ALA A 560 -7.45 6.75 -35.01
CA ALA A 560 -7.80 7.10 -36.39
C ALA A 560 -8.14 8.59 -36.61
N ARG A 561 -8.41 9.36 -35.54
CA ARG A 561 -8.69 10.81 -35.66
C ARG A 561 -7.46 11.67 -35.92
N PHE A 562 -6.25 11.15 -35.64
CA PHE A 562 -5.02 11.95 -35.69
C PHE A 562 -4.41 11.93 -37.09
N GLU A 563 -4.81 12.90 -37.92
CA GLU A 563 -4.40 12.99 -39.34
C GLU A 563 -2.88 13.20 -39.53
N ARG A 564 -2.18 13.69 -38.49
CA ARG A 564 -0.73 13.99 -38.52
C ARG A 564 0.14 12.87 -37.92
N LEU A 565 -0.45 11.73 -37.57
CA LEU A 565 0.26 10.61 -36.96
C LEU A 565 1.21 9.96 -37.97
N SER A 566 2.52 10.18 -37.81
CA SER A 566 3.57 9.63 -38.67
C SER A 566 4.22 8.36 -38.12
N ARG A 567 4.05 8.09 -36.82
CA ARG A 567 4.58 6.90 -36.16
C ARG A 567 3.57 6.35 -35.14
N LEU A 568 3.21 5.09 -35.30
CA LEU A 568 2.39 4.33 -34.37
C LEU A 568 3.14 3.04 -34.01
N ASP A 569 3.65 2.97 -32.78
CA ASP A 569 4.30 1.78 -32.25
C ASP A 569 3.55 1.35 -30.99
N VAL A 570 2.62 0.41 -31.18
CA VAL A 570 1.86 -0.17 -30.08
C VAL A 570 1.91 -1.67 -30.20
N PRO A 571 2.27 -2.41 -29.14
CA PRO A 571 2.60 -3.82 -29.25
C PRO A 571 1.34 -4.71 -29.27
N TRP A 572 0.38 -4.46 -30.17
CA TRP A 572 -0.87 -5.24 -30.30
C TRP A 572 -0.64 -6.75 -30.26
N PRO A 573 0.35 -7.32 -30.98
CA PRO A 573 0.60 -8.77 -30.96
C PRO A 573 1.14 -9.32 -29.62
N ARG A 574 1.59 -8.45 -28.71
CA ARG A 574 2.10 -8.82 -27.37
C ARG A 574 1.06 -8.66 -26.27
N LEU A 575 -0.10 -8.09 -26.59
CA LEU A 575 -1.21 -8.06 -25.67
C LEU A 575 -1.78 -9.50 -25.53
N GLU A 576 -2.30 -9.84 -24.36
CA GLU A 576 -2.99 -11.12 -24.13
C GLU A 576 -4.50 -10.92 -24.21
N ARG A 577 -5.18 -11.62 -25.15
CA ARG A 577 -6.64 -11.60 -25.19
C ARG A 577 -7.16 -12.06 -23.83
N ARG A 578 -7.97 -11.21 -23.20
CA ARG A 578 -8.60 -11.49 -21.92
C ARG A 578 -9.43 -12.75 -22.08
N ASP A 579 -9.26 -13.69 -21.17
CA ASP A 579 -9.95 -14.97 -21.20
C ASP A 579 -11.46 -14.71 -21.11
N ASP A 580 -12.27 -15.35 -21.96
CA ASP A 580 -13.74 -15.24 -21.94
C ASP A 580 -14.34 -15.61 -20.55
N ARG A 581 -13.53 -16.24 -19.67
CA ARG A 581 -13.84 -16.47 -18.24
C ARG A 581 -13.98 -15.19 -17.39
N ASP A 582 -13.50 -14.04 -17.87
CA ASP A 582 -13.66 -12.73 -17.21
C ASP A 582 -14.88 -11.93 -17.73
N GLU A 583 -15.50 -12.34 -18.83
CA GLU A 583 -16.75 -11.76 -19.31
C GLU A 583 -17.94 -12.23 -18.45
N GLY A 584 -18.86 -11.33 -18.11
CA GLY A 584 -20.12 -11.70 -17.41
C GLY A 584 -20.05 -11.76 -15.89
N ARG A 585 -19.10 -11.08 -15.25
CA ARG A 585 -19.06 -10.98 -13.78
C ARG A 585 -20.08 -9.95 -13.27
N CYS A 586 -21.03 -10.43 -12.47
CA CYS A 586 -22.01 -9.67 -11.71
C CYS A 586 -21.62 -9.66 -10.22
N ALA A 587 -21.31 -8.51 -9.64
CA ALA A 587 -21.17 -8.41 -8.18
C ALA A 587 -22.38 -7.66 -7.60
N LEU A 588 -23.03 -8.25 -6.62
CA LEU A 588 -24.08 -7.63 -5.86
C LEU A 588 -23.55 -7.29 -4.46
N TRP A 589 -23.58 -6.01 -4.10
CA TRP A 589 -23.15 -5.54 -2.79
C TRP A 589 -24.33 -5.01 -1.99
N LEU A 590 -24.50 -5.53 -0.78
CA LEU A 590 -25.64 -5.22 0.09
C LEU A 590 -25.12 -4.66 1.41
N TYR A 591 -25.66 -3.51 1.81
CA TYR A 591 -25.22 -2.71 2.95
C TYR A 591 -26.29 -2.65 4.02
N GLY A 592 -25.88 -2.91 5.25
CA GLY A 592 -26.77 -2.92 6.40
C GLY A 592 -26.02 -3.30 7.66
N GLY A 593 -26.42 -2.68 8.77
CA GLY A 593 -25.87 -3.01 10.08
C GLY A 593 -26.13 -4.49 10.40
N GLY A 594 -25.06 -5.23 10.71
CA GLY A 594 -25.17 -6.62 11.17
C GLY A 594 -25.25 -7.68 10.07
N LEU A 595 -25.21 -7.33 8.78
CA LEU A 595 -25.29 -8.32 7.69
C LEU A 595 -24.17 -9.38 7.68
N GLY A 596 -23.02 -9.08 8.29
CA GLY A 596 -21.92 -10.03 8.48
C GLY A 596 -21.87 -10.67 9.86
N ALA A 597 -22.93 -10.55 10.67
CA ALA A 597 -23.01 -11.20 11.97
C ALA A 597 -23.24 -12.71 11.81
N PRO A 598 -22.76 -13.54 12.77
CA PRO A 598 -23.06 -14.98 12.77
C PRO A 598 -24.56 -15.30 12.71
N SER A 599 -25.42 -14.44 13.26
CA SER A 599 -26.88 -14.61 13.26
C SER A 599 -27.48 -14.60 11.85
N GLU A 600 -26.88 -13.87 10.92
CA GLU A 600 -27.40 -13.73 9.55
C GLU A 600 -26.84 -14.79 8.59
N LEU A 601 -25.83 -15.57 9.04
CA LEU A 601 -25.13 -16.51 8.17
C LEU A 601 -26.04 -17.62 7.65
N GLU A 602 -26.90 -18.17 8.49
CA GLU A 602 -27.83 -19.24 8.06
C GLU A 602 -28.80 -18.74 6.98
N THR A 603 -29.33 -17.53 7.16
CA THR A 603 -30.19 -16.86 6.19
C THR A 603 -29.46 -16.65 4.87
N TRP A 604 -28.25 -16.09 4.90
CA TRP A 604 -27.40 -15.93 3.71
C TRP A 604 -27.10 -17.25 3.03
N TRP A 605 -26.70 -18.25 3.81
CA TRP A 605 -26.33 -19.57 3.32
C TRP A 605 -27.48 -20.23 2.56
N ARG A 606 -28.69 -20.18 3.12
CA ARG A 606 -29.90 -20.67 2.44
C ARG A 606 -30.17 -19.90 1.14
N LEU A 607 -30.19 -18.56 1.21
CA LEU A 607 -30.49 -17.71 0.06
C LEU A 607 -29.55 -17.97 -1.12
N VAL A 608 -28.25 -18.10 -0.86
CA VAL A 608 -27.28 -18.30 -1.94
C VAL A 608 -27.21 -19.74 -2.42
N SER A 609 -27.67 -20.72 -1.63
CA SER A 609 -27.69 -22.14 -2.03
C SER A 609 -28.89 -22.53 -2.89
N GLU A 610 -29.92 -21.70 -2.95
CA GLU A 610 -31.12 -21.91 -3.77
C GLU A 610 -31.01 -21.26 -5.17
N PRO A 611 -31.78 -21.73 -6.17
CA PRO A 611 -31.92 -21.03 -7.46
C PRO A 611 -32.39 -19.57 -7.29
N PRO A 612 -31.93 -18.65 -8.16
CA PRO A 612 -31.07 -18.85 -9.33
C PRO A 612 -29.56 -18.85 -9.04
N VAL A 613 -29.13 -18.64 -7.79
CA VAL A 613 -27.71 -18.50 -7.45
C VAL A 613 -27.03 -19.86 -7.32
N ALA A 614 -27.67 -20.79 -6.60
CA ALA A 614 -27.29 -22.20 -6.44
C ALA A 614 -25.79 -22.41 -6.09
N LEU A 615 -25.27 -21.64 -5.12
CA LEU A 615 -23.90 -21.76 -4.65
C LEU A 615 -23.67 -23.04 -3.87
N SER A 616 -22.49 -23.61 -4.06
CA SER A 616 -21.90 -24.59 -3.17
C SER A 616 -20.51 -24.12 -2.74
N PHE A 617 -20.09 -24.53 -1.54
CA PHE A 617 -18.84 -24.09 -0.94
C PHE A 617 -18.00 -25.30 -0.55
N ASP A 618 -16.73 -25.31 -0.94
CA ASP A 618 -15.75 -26.32 -0.52
C ASP A 618 -14.46 -25.69 0.04
N ALA A 619 -14.38 -24.35 0.04
CA ALA A 619 -13.26 -23.61 0.55
C ALA A 619 -13.68 -22.26 1.16
N PHE A 620 -12.80 -21.71 1.98
CA PHE A 620 -12.98 -20.41 2.60
C PHE A 620 -11.66 -19.65 2.80
N GLU A 621 -11.82 -18.35 3.03
CA GLU A 621 -10.75 -17.40 3.30
C GLU A 621 -11.19 -16.42 4.41
N VAL A 622 -10.28 -16.11 5.33
CA VAL A 622 -10.54 -15.21 6.47
C VAL A 622 -9.64 -13.99 6.36
N ASN A 623 -10.22 -12.79 6.49
CA ASN A 623 -9.52 -11.50 6.43
C ASN A 623 -8.64 -11.35 5.18
N GLN A 624 -9.10 -11.87 4.05
CA GLN A 624 -8.37 -11.88 2.77
C GLN A 624 -6.98 -12.56 2.87
N LYS A 625 -6.87 -13.60 3.72
CA LYS A 625 -5.63 -14.31 3.97
C LYS A 625 -5.82 -15.82 3.96
N GLY A 626 -5.30 -16.42 2.89
CA GLY A 626 -5.08 -17.86 2.79
C GLY A 626 -6.36 -18.63 2.48
N HIS A 627 -6.22 -19.58 1.56
CA HIS A 627 -7.28 -20.47 1.11
C HIS A 627 -7.25 -21.76 1.92
N LYS A 628 -8.38 -22.17 2.49
CA LYS A 628 -8.51 -23.41 3.26
C LYS A 628 -9.71 -24.22 2.80
N PRO A 629 -9.62 -25.56 2.83
CA PRO A 629 -10.78 -26.41 2.58
C PRO A 629 -11.84 -26.18 3.65
N LEU A 630 -13.09 -26.13 3.23
CA LEU A 630 -14.25 -26.02 4.10
C LEU A 630 -14.64 -27.42 4.60
N PRO A 631 -14.77 -27.63 5.92
CA PRO A 631 -15.20 -28.92 6.48
C PRO A 631 -16.62 -29.32 6.05
N ALA A 632 -16.98 -30.59 6.29
CA ALA A 632 -18.31 -31.12 5.97
C ALA A 632 -19.45 -30.41 6.73
N ASP A 633 -19.19 -29.92 7.94
CA ASP A 633 -20.06 -29.06 8.75
C ASP A 633 -19.87 -27.57 8.44
N GLY A 634 -19.70 -27.23 7.16
CA GLY A 634 -19.22 -25.93 6.68
C GLY A 634 -19.96 -24.71 7.24
N LEU A 635 -21.29 -24.79 7.40
CA LEU A 635 -22.09 -23.70 7.96
C LEU A 635 -21.75 -23.44 9.43
N ALA A 636 -21.68 -24.49 10.25
CA ALA A 636 -21.30 -24.37 11.67
C ALA A 636 -19.86 -23.87 11.81
N HIS A 637 -18.96 -24.34 10.95
CA HIS A 637 -17.59 -23.87 10.91
C HIS A 637 -17.48 -22.37 10.55
N ALA A 638 -18.19 -21.95 9.51
CA ALA A 638 -18.25 -20.55 9.08
C ALA A 638 -18.83 -19.63 10.17
N SER A 639 -19.86 -20.09 10.88
CA SER A 639 -20.44 -19.35 12.02
C SER A 639 -19.39 -19.14 13.12
N SER A 640 -18.70 -20.22 13.53
CA SER A 640 -17.62 -20.15 14.52
C SER A 640 -16.46 -19.24 14.09
N LEU A 641 -16.21 -19.08 12.79
CA LEU A 641 -15.21 -18.14 12.29
C LEU A 641 -15.68 -16.70 12.46
N LEU A 642 -16.94 -16.38 12.15
CA LEU A 642 -17.51 -15.03 12.30
C LEU A 642 -17.65 -14.61 13.78
N GLU A 643 -17.87 -15.54 14.70
CA GLU A 643 -17.93 -15.25 16.15
C GLU A 643 -16.59 -14.74 16.72
N LYS A 644 -15.47 -15.07 16.07
CA LYS A 644 -14.15 -14.63 16.53
C LYS A 644 -14.01 -13.14 16.27
N LYS A 645 -13.81 -12.35 17.33
CA LYS A 645 -13.59 -10.87 17.28
C LYS A 645 -12.55 -10.40 16.25
N ARG A 646 -11.58 -11.24 15.90
CA ARG A 646 -10.52 -10.94 14.92
C ARG A 646 -10.93 -11.12 13.47
N THR A 647 -12.07 -11.75 13.21
CA THR A 647 -12.61 -11.98 11.88
C THR A 647 -13.35 -10.73 11.45
N THR A 648 -12.76 -9.97 10.53
CA THR A 648 -13.36 -8.78 9.93
C THR A 648 -14.00 -9.09 8.58
N SER A 649 -13.55 -10.17 7.92
CA SER A 649 -14.13 -10.69 6.68
C SER A 649 -14.03 -12.21 6.61
N LEU A 650 -15.07 -12.84 6.06
CA LEU A 650 -15.10 -14.26 5.70
C LEU A 650 -15.58 -14.39 4.25
N LYS A 651 -14.82 -15.08 3.41
CA LYS A 651 -15.19 -15.40 2.03
C LYS A 651 -15.36 -16.91 1.88
N LEU A 652 -16.48 -17.35 1.36
CA LEU A 652 -16.84 -18.74 1.10
C LEU A 652 -16.97 -18.95 -0.41
N TYR A 653 -16.36 -19.99 -0.95
CA TYR A 653 -16.32 -20.24 -2.40
C TYR A 653 -16.06 -21.72 -2.72
N ARG A 654 -16.11 -22.06 -4.01
CA ARG A 654 -15.77 -23.39 -4.53
C ARG A 654 -14.43 -23.37 -5.25
N THR A 655 -13.60 -24.39 -5.04
CA THR A 655 -12.30 -24.54 -5.70
C THR A 655 -12.47 -25.21 -7.07
N GLY A 656 -11.71 -24.76 -8.06
CA GLY A 656 -11.68 -25.37 -9.39
C GLY A 656 -12.82 -24.98 -10.34
N SER A 657 -13.75 -24.09 -9.98
CA SER A 657 -14.70 -23.54 -10.95
C SER A 657 -14.08 -22.37 -11.73
N ALA A 658 -14.24 -22.37 -13.06
CA ALA A 658 -14.02 -21.20 -13.90
C ALA A 658 -15.00 -20.06 -13.57
N ASP A 659 -16.17 -20.42 -13.03
CA ASP A 659 -17.17 -19.52 -12.46
C ASP A 659 -16.71 -19.00 -11.10
N THR A 660 -16.37 -17.71 -11.02
CA THR A 660 -16.08 -17.02 -9.75
C THR A 660 -17.38 -16.70 -8.99
N ARG A 661 -18.01 -17.72 -8.39
CA ARG A 661 -19.14 -17.49 -7.46
C ARG A 661 -18.68 -17.58 -6.01
N TYR A 662 -18.98 -16.58 -5.21
CA TYR A 662 -18.60 -16.54 -3.80
C TYR A 662 -19.57 -15.73 -2.95
N LEU A 663 -19.68 -16.12 -1.68
CA LEU A 663 -20.32 -15.32 -0.65
C LEU A 663 -19.21 -14.66 0.19
N GLN A 664 -19.19 -13.34 0.27
CA GLN A 664 -18.25 -12.58 1.09
C GLN A 664 -19.00 -11.80 2.17
N LEU A 665 -18.73 -12.12 3.42
CA LEU A 665 -19.31 -11.45 4.58
C LEU A 665 -18.25 -10.55 5.20
N MET A 666 -18.60 -9.30 5.44
CA MET A 666 -17.79 -8.33 6.17
C MET A 666 -18.58 -7.79 7.35
N ARG A 667 -17.90 -7.41 8.43
CA ARG A 667 -18.57 -7.04 9.69
C ARG A 667 -19.65 -5.96 9.53
N HIS A 668 -19.53 -5.09 8.53
CA HIS A 668 -20.44 -3.96 8.28
C HIS A 668 -21.30 -4.10 7.03
N HIS A 669 -21.09 -5.11 6.18
CA HIS A 669 -21.83 -5.30 4.93
C HIS A 669 -21.59 -6.70 4.34
N ALA A 670 -22.46 -7.15 3.44
CA ALA A 670 -22.32 -8.41 2.74
C ALA A 670 -22.14 -8.17 1.23
N GLY A 671 -21.27 -8.97 0.60
CA GLY A 671 -21.05 -8.99 -0.83
C GLY A 671 -21.31 -10.39 -1.39
N LEU A 672 -22.04 -10.44 -2.49
CA LEU A 672 -22.25 -11.64 -3.28
C LEU A 672 -21.62 -11.43 -4.66
N GLY A 673 -20.62 -12.22 -5.02
CA GLY A 673 -20.06 -12.24 -6.37
C GLY A 673 -20.62 -13.41 -7.16
N ILE A 674 -21.13 -13.15 -8.36
CA ILE A 674 -21.61 -14.16 -9.32
C ILE A 674 -20.83 -13.97 -10.62
N ALA A 675 -20.16 -15.01 -11.12
CA ALA A 675 -19.50 -14.99 -12.43
C ALA A 675 -19.86 -16.25 -13.22
N GLY A 676 -20.12 -16.09 -14.52
CA GLY A 676 -20.39 -17.17 -15.47
C GLY A 676 -21.10 -16.70 -16.74
N THR A 677 -21.13 -17.54 -17.79
CA THR A 677 -21.89 -17.29 -19.02
C THR A 677 -23.39 -17.35 -18.74
N SER A 678 -24.03 -16.19 -18.55
CA SER A 678 -25.36 -16.05 -17.95
C SER A 678 -26.55 -16.38 -18.88
N ARG A 679 -26.43 -17.36 -19.78
CA ARG A 679 -27.53 -17.70 -20.70
C ARG A 679 -28.78 -18.24 -20.01
N GLU A 680 -28.70 -18.60 -18.72
CA GLU A 680 -29.78 -19.28 -17.98
C GLU A 680 -30.45 -18.44 -16.88
N THR A 681 -29.96 -17.23 -16.56
CA THR A 681 -30.53 -16.42 -15.46
C THR A 681 -31.22 -15.18 -16.02
N THR A 682 -32.55 -15.11 -15.86
CA THR A 682 -33.34 -13.97 -16.31
C THR A 682 -33.41 -12.87 -15.25
N ALA A 683 -33.73 -11.64 -15.67
CA ALA A 683 -34.05 -10.54 -14.75
C ALA A 683 -35.14 -10.95 -13.75
N GLU A 684 -36.13 -11.74 -14.17
CA GLU A 684 -37.25 -12.19 -13.33
C GLU A 684 -36.76 -13.11 -12.20
N ASP A 685 -35.87 -14.05 -12.51
CA ASP A 685 -35.30 -14.96 -11.52
C ASP A 685 -34.49 -14.19 -10.46
N VAL A 686 -33.67 -13.24 -10.90
CA VAL A 686 -32.84 -12.42 -10.00
C VAL A 686 -33.69 -11.48 -9.18
N LEU A 687 -34.67 -10.80 -9.77
CA LEU A 687 -35.59 -9.90 -9.07
C LEU A 687 -36.39 -10.65 -8.00
N SER A 688 -36.90 -11.84 -8.32
CA SER A 688 -37.63 -12.70 -7.38
C SER A 688 -36.75 -13.12 -6.20
N TRP A 689 -35.53 -13.61 -6.49
CA TRP A 689 -34.56 -13.98 -5.46
C TRP A 689 -34.13 -12.80 -4.59
N LEU A 690 -33.83 -11.66 -5.20
CA LEU A 690 -33.37 -10.47 -4.51
C LEU A 690 -34.46 -9.90 -3.61
N THR A 691 -35.72 -9.92 -4.06
CA THR A 691 -36.87 -9.51 -3.24
C THR A 691 -36.99 -10.38 -1.98
N ARG A 692 -36.83 -11.71 -2.11
CA ARG A 692 -36.80 -12.63 -0.95
C ARG A 692 -35.64 -12.31 0.00
N ALA A 693 -34.46 -12.00 -0.53
CA ALA A 693 -33.30 -11.62 0.27
C ALA A 693 -33.51 -10.30 1.03
N LEU A 694 -34.06 -9.28 0.37
CA LEU A 694 -34.38 -7.96 0.94
C LEU A 694 -35.44 -8.03 2.05
N ASP A 695 -36.38 -8.97 1.95
CA ASP A 695 -37.39 -9.22 2.99
C ASP A 695 -36.86 -10.01 4.18
N ALA A 696 -35.88 -10.89 3.96
CA ALA A 696 -35.34 -11.77 4.99
C ALA A 696 -34.25 -11.11 5.85
N LEU A 697 -33.58 -10.08 5.33
CA LEU A 697 -32.40 -9.48 5.94
C LEU A 697 -32.60 -7.99 6.26
N PRO A 698 -31.91 -7.44 7.28
CA PRO A 698 -31.96 -6.02 7.64
C PRO A 698 -31.11 -5.16 6.67
N ILE A 699 -31.41 -5.25 5.37
CA ILE A 699 -30.70 -4.49 4.33
C ILE A 699 -31.25 -3.05 4.32
N GLU A 700 -30.40 -2.08 4.64
CA GLU A 700 -30.77 -0.66 4.60
C GLU A 700 -30.56 -0.06 3.22
N ARG A 701 -29.49 -0.48 2.54
CA ARG A 701 -29.13 -0.06 1.18
C ARG A 701 -28.54 -1.21 0.41
N GLY A 702 -28.67 -1.18 -0.91
CA GLY A 702 -28.04 -2.16 -1.78
C GLY A 702 -27.67 -1.52 -3.10
N TYR A 703 -26.57 -1.96 -3.69
CA TYR A 703 -26.25 -1.64 -5.06
C TYR A 703 -25.63 -2.85 -5.74
N ALA A 704 -26.04 -3.12 -6.97
CA ALA A 704 -25.36 -4.11 -7.79
C ALA A 704 -24.24 -3.40 -8.55
N LEU A 705 -22.99 -3.82 -8.33
CA LEU A 705 -21.85 -3.36 -9.09
C LEU A 705 -21.49 -4.43 -10.13
N PHE A 706 -21.79 -4.17 -11.40
CA PHE A 706 -21.24 -4.96 -12.49
C PHE A 706 -19.83 -4.45 -12.82
N VAL A 707 -18.87 -5.35 -12.99
CA VAL A 707 -17.47 -5.04 -13.37
C VAL A 707 -17.06 -6.17 -14.33
N THR A 708 -16.86 -6.01 -15.65
CA THR A 708 -16.67 -4.83 -16.50
C THR A 708 -17.07 -5.16 -17.96
N ASN A 709 -17.50 -4.18 -18.74
CA ASN A 709 -16.53 -3.70 -19.72
C ASN A 709 -15.83 -2.47 -19.11
N ARG A 710 -14.52 -2.36 -19.35
CA ARG A 710 -13.71 -1.13 -19.28
C ARG A 710 -12.84 -0.71 -18.08
N GLN A 711 -13.07 -0.90 -16.79
CA GLN A 711 -12.13 -0.31 -15.80
C GLN A 711 -11.89 -1.14 -14.54
N GLY A 712 -10.63 -1.50 -14.31
CA GLY A 712 -10.13 -2.23 -13.14
C GLY A 712 -10.02 -1.37 -11.87
N THR A 713 -10.95 -0.44 -11.63
CA THR A 713 -11.03 0.36 -10.42
C THR A 713 -12.26 -0.07 -9.63
N TRP A 714 -12.02 -0.63 -8.45
CA TRP A 714 -13.04 -0.75 -7.41
C TRP A 714 -13.35 0.66 -6.91
N THR A 715 -14.20 1.42 -7.60
CA THR A 715 -14.77 2.63 -7.02
C THR A 715 -15.90 2.20 -6.09
N THR A 716 -15.51 1.74 -4.91
CA THR A 716 -16.41 1.75 -3.77
C THR A 716 -16.67 3.21 -3.41
N HIS A 717 -17.69 3.84 -4.01
CA HIS A 717 -18.26 5.08 -3.48
C HIS A 717 -19.03 4.72 -2.20
N HIS A 718 -18.29 4.52 -1.11
CA HIS A 718 -18.86 4.18 0.19
C HIS A 718 -19.41 5.38 0.95
N ASP A 719 -19.24 6.63 0.48
CA ASP A 719 -19.51 7.79 1.32
C ASP A 719 -19.94 9.07 0.59
N GLN A 720 -20.84 8.96 -0.37
CA GLN A 720 -21.40 10.15 -1.05
C GLN A 720 -22.84 10.37 -0.57
N GLY A 721 -23.03 11.39 0.26
CA GLY A 721 -24.30 11.80 0.85
C GLY A 721 -25.29 12.41 -0.15
N HIS A 722 -25.48 11.80 -1.32
CA HIS A 722 -26.35 12.25 -2.41
C HIS A 722 -27.40 11.20 -2.76
N LEU A 723 -28.66 11.64 -2.94
CA LEU A 723 -29.59 10.90 -3.79
C LEU A 723 -29.01 11.02 -5.21
N GLN A 724 -28.20 10.05 -5.63
CA GLN A 724 -27.84 9.84 -7.03
C GLN A 724 -28.58 8.63 -7.61
N PRO A 725 -29.92 8.55 -7.59
CA PRO A 725 -30.61 7.48 -8.31
C PRO A 725 -30.47 7.59 -9.86
N LEU A 726 -29.81 8.65 -10.35
CA LEU A 726 -29.76 9.07 -11.74
C LEU A 726 -28.39 8.90 -12.43
N ASP A 727 -27.30 8.65 -11.68
CA ASP A 727 -25.94 8.57 -12.25
C ASP A 727 -25.39 7.14 -12.40
N PHE A 728 -26.15 6.12 -11.96
CA PHE A 728 -25.73 4.72 -12.07
C PHE A 728 -25.95 4.16 -13.49
N ALA A 729 -25.49 4.90 -14.51
CA ALA A 729 -25.62 4.59 -15.93
C ALA A 729 -24.92 3.27 -16.36
N GLY A 730 -24.35 2.50 -15.45
CA GLY A 730 -23.70 1.20 -15.71
C GLY A 730 -24.31 -0.02 -15.01
N SER A 731 -25.30 0.14 -14.12
CA SER A 731 -25.83 -0.98 -13.33
C SER A 731 -27.03 -1.65 -13.99
N TRP A 732 -27.02 -2.99 -14.10
CA TRP A 732 -28.20 -3.76 -14.53
C TRP A 732 -29.34 -3.73 -13.49
N ILE A 733 -29.02 -3.66 -12.18
CA ILE A 733 -30.01 -3.62 -11.10
C ILE A 733 -29.75 -2.43 -10.18
N GLN A 734 -30.80 -1.69 -9.85
CA GLN A 734 -30.83 -0.67 -8.81
C GLN A 734 -31.77 -1.06 -7.67
N ILE A 735 -31.39 -0.76 -6.43
CA ILE A 735 -32.17 -1.06 -5.23
C ILE A 735 -32.36 0.23 -4.43
N PHE A 736 -33.60 0.56 -4.13
CA PHE A 736 -34.00 1.69 -3.31
C PHE A 736 -34.53 1.16 -1.99
N GLY A 737 -34.04 1.68 -0.87
CA GLY A 737 -34.41 1.26 0.47
C GLY A 737 -35.26 2.28 1.23
N PRO A 738 -35.52 2.01 2.52
CA PRO A 738 -36.38 2.86 3.35
C PRO A 738 -35.96 4.33 3.40
N ALA A 739 -34.66 4.63 3.28
CA ALA A 739 -34.15 6.00 3.29
C ALA A 739 -34.58 6.79 2.05
N GLU A 740 -34.60 6.15 0.88
CA GLU A 740 -35.05 6.73 -0.38
C GLU A 740 -36.58 6.83 -0.43
N GLY A 741 -37.29 5.82 0.10
CA GLY A 741 -38.75 5.77 0.14
C GLY A 741 -39.40 6.86 1.01
N GLN A 742 -38.65 7.50 1.92
CA GLN A 742 -39.11 8.69 2.65
C GLN A 742 -39.20 9.95 1.78
N ARG A 743 -38.64 9.93 0.56
CA ARG A 743 -38.41 11.12 -0.27
C ARG A 743 -39.01 11.02 -1.64
N ILE A 744 -39.07 9.81 -2.18
CA ILE A 744 -39.59 9.52 -3.50
C ILE A 744 -40.67 8.46 -3.34
N SER A 745 -41.83 8.69 -3.96
CA SER A 745 -42.87 7.67 -4.02
C SER A 745 -42.38 6.48 -4.83
N PHE A 746 -42.22 5.33 -4.18
CA PHE A 746 -41.87 4.07 -4.84
C PHE A 746 -42.94 3.62 -5.83
N ASP A 747 -44.21 3.97 -5.62
CA ASP A 747 -45.28 3.65 -6.57
C ASP A 747 -45.16 4.51 -7.82
N ALA A 748 -44.88 5.81 -7.67
CA ALA A 748 -44.65 6.70 -8.80
C ALA A 748 -43.37 6.32 -9.56
N LEU A 749 -42.32 5.90 -8.86
CA LEU A 749 -41.07 5.45 -9.47
C LEU A 749 -41.23 4.10 -10.16
N ALA A 750 -42.02 3.18 -9.61
CA ALA A 750 -42.37 1.91 -10.27
C ALA A 750 -43.19 2.14 -11.54
N ALA A 751 -44.09 3.14 -11.53
CA ALA A 751 -45.00 3.43 -12.64
C ALA A 751 -44.32 3.96 -13.91
N ILE A 752 -43.01 4.31 -13.86
CA ILE A 752 -42.27 4.70 -15.07
C ILE A 752 -41.96 3.50 -15.97
N ALA A 753 -41.96 2.29 -15.42
CA ALA A 753 -41.73 1.08 -16.20
C ALA A 753 -42.87 0.83 -17.18
N GLY A 754 -42.53 0.49 -18.42
CA GLY A 754 -43.51 0.44 -19.52
C GLY A 754 -43.89 1.81 -20.09
N GLY A 755 -43.32 2.90 -19.55
CA GLY A 755 -43.36 4.21 -20.19
C GLY A 755 -42.51 4.27 -21.46
N PRO A 756 -42.64 5.35 -22.26
CA PRO A 756 -41.91 5.49 -23.53
C PRO A 756 -40.40 5.37 -23.33
N GLY A 757 -39.76 4.43 -24.02
CA GLY A 757 -38.31 4.19 -23.92
C GLY A 757 -37.88 3.43 -22.65
N LEU A 758 -38.83 2.88 -21.89
CA LEU A 758 -38.61 2.09 -20.67
C LEU A 758 -39.42 0.78 -20.67
N GLU A 759 -39.76 0.26 -21.84
CA GLU A 759 -40.53 -0.98 -22.02
C GLU A 759 -39.75 -2.22 -21.53
N ARG A 760 -38.42 -2.13 -21.53
CA ARG A 760 -37.51 -3.17 -21.02
C ARG A 760 -37.15 -3.00 -19.55
N LEU A 761 -37.59 -1.91 -18.90
CA LEU A 761 -37.44 -1.73 -17.46
C LEU A 761 -38.34 -2.74 -16.73
N ARG A 762 -37.78 -3.49 -15.80
CA ARG A 762 -38.51 -4.41 -14.93
C ARG A 762 -38.48 -3.88 -13.52
N VAL A 763 -39.58 -4.12 -12.79
CA VAL A 763 -39.76 -3.62 -11.42
C VAL A 763 -40.16 -4.77 -10.52
N ALA A 764 -39.54 -4.84 -9.36
CA ALA A 764 -39.97 -5.70 -8.26
C ALA A 764 -40.04 -4.89 -6.95
N ARG A 765 -40.87 -5.36 -6.03
CA ARG A 765 -41.15 -4.73 -4.74
C ARG A 765 -40.92 -5.74 -3.63
N SER A 766 -40.13 -5.35 -2.63
CA SER A 766 -40.10 -6.02 -1.32
C SER A 766 -41.02 -5.28 -0.34
N LYS A 767 -41.08 -5.72 0.91
CA LYS A 767 -41.81 -5.02 1.99
C LYS A 767 -41.29 -3.60 2.23
N ARG A 768 -40.02 -3.33 1.91
CA ARG A 768 -39.31 -2.09 2.29
C ARG A 768 -38.51 -1.46 1.16
N HIS A 769 -38.42 -2.13 0.01
CA HIS A 769 -37.52 -1.75 -1.08
C HIS A 769 -38.23 -1.78 -2.43
N LEU A 770 -37.73 -0.97 -3.34
CA LEU A 770 -38.03 -1.02 -4.77
C LEU A 770 -36.78 -1.50 -5.50
N VAL A 771 -36.94 -2.46 -6.41
CA VAL A 771 -35.86 -3.02 -7.21
C VAL A 771 -36.18 -2.81 -8.68
N LEU A 772 -35.23 -2.23 -9.41
CA LEU A 772 -35.35 -1.96 -10.84
C LEU A 772 -34.30 -2.77 -11.59
N ALA A 773 -34.67 -3.41 -12.70
CA ALA A 773 -33.73 -4.11 -13.59
C ALA A 773 -33.83 -3.60 -15.03
N PHE A 774 -32.68 -3.30 -15.62
CA PHE A 774 -32.52 -2.64 -16.92
C PHE A 774 -32.22 -3.66 -18.02
N GLY A 775 -33.25 -4.23 -18.64
CA GLY A 775 -33.10 -5.27 -19.66
C GLY A 775 -33.26 -6.69 -19.10
N PRO A 776 -33.49 -7.70 -19.97
CA PRO A 776 -33.91 -9.03 -19.55
C PRO A 776 -32.77 -9.91 -19.01
N THR A 777 -31.52 -9.59 -19.33
CA THR A 777 -30.33 -10.31 -18.85
C THR A 777 -29.19 -9.33 -18.53
N PRO A 778 -28.21 -9.74 -17.69
CA PRO A 778 -27.13 -8.84 -17.29
C PRO A 778 -26.18 -8.43 -18.44
N HIS A 779 -26.18 -9.14 -19.56
CA HIS A 779 -25.40 -8.79 -20.75
C HIS A 779 -26.13 -7.80 -21.68
N GLU A 780 -27.44 -7.64 -21.52
CA GLU A 780 -28.28 -6.76 -22.33
C GLU A 780 -28.63 -5.47 -21.58
N LEU A 781 -27.59 -4.74 -21.16
CA LEU A 781 -27.71 -3.46 -20.44
C LEU A 781 -28.62 -2.45 -21.18
N ALA A 782 -29.13 -1.47 -20.42
CA ALA A 782 -29.86 -0.35 -21.00
C ALA A 782 -29.02 0.39 -22.06
N THR A 783 -29.65 0.67 -23.19
CA THR A 783 -29.16 1.57 -24.22
C THR A 783 -28.96 2.98 -23.67
N ALA A 784 -28.23 3.83 -24.40
CA ALA A 784 -28.09 5.24 -24.00
C ALA A 784 -29.45 5.96 -23.96
N GLU A 785 -30.37 5.59 -24.87
CA GLU A 785 -31.72 6.13 -24.95
C GLU A 785 -32.59 5.72 -23.76
N GLU A 786 -32.58 4.43 -23.38
CA GLU A 786 -33.28 3.94 -22.18
C GLU A 786 -32.77 4.59 -20.89
N ARG A 787 -31.45 4.81 -20.79
CA ARG A 787 -30.85 5.52 -19.65
C ARG A 787 -31.32 6.96 -19.56
N LEU A 788 -31.29 7.68 -20.68
CA LEU A 788 -31.79 9.05 -20.77
C LEU A 788 -33.28 9.14 -20.42
N ALA A 789 -34.10 8.22 -20.94
CA ALA A 789 -35.53 8.15 -20.64
C ALA A 789 -35.79 7.89 -19.16
N PHE A 790 -35.01 6.98 -18.54
CA PHE A 790 -35.10 6.67 -17.12
C PHE A 790 -34.76 7.89 -16.27
N GLU A 791 -33.66 8.58 -16.58
CA GLU A 791 -33.22 9.75 -15.85
C GLU A 791 -34.27 10.86 -15.88
N ILE A 792 -34.85 11.13 -17.06
CA ILE A 792 -35.91 12.13 -17.23
C ILE A 792 -37.15 11.74 -16.42
N ALA A 793 -37.61 10.48 -16.53
CA ALA A 793 -38.83 10.03 -15.87
C ALA A 793 -38.70 10.04 -14.34
N SER A 794 -37.58 9.55 -13.81
CA SER A 794 -37.34 9.49 -12.36
C SER A 794 -37.07 10.87 -11.76
N ALA A 795 -36.44 11.81 -12.48
CA ALA A 795 -36.31 13.19 -12.04
C ALA A 795 -37.69 13.88 -11.91
N ARG A 796 -38.63 13.62 -12.83
CA ARG A 796 -40.02 14.11 -12.72
C ARG A 796 -40.74 13.56 -11.49
N VAL A 797 -40.59 12.26 -11.20
CA VAL A 797 -41.16 11.63 -10.01
C VAL A 797 -40.60 12.27 -8.73
N LEU A 798 -39.31 12.55 -8.71
CA LEU A 798 -38.66 13.24 -7.61
C LEU A 798 -39.23 14.65 -7.40
N TRP A 799 -39.33 15.45 -8.47
CA TRP A 799 -39.88 16.82 -8.38
C TRP A 799 -41.33 16.85 -7.93
N LYS A 800 -42.16 15.91 -8.42
CA LYS A 800 -43.53 15.74 -7.94
C LYS A 800 -43.57 15.42 -6.43
N SER A 801 -42.65 14.57 -5.96
CA SER A 801 -42.56 14.26 -4.52
C SER A 801 -42.17 15.49 -3.69
N TYR A 802 -41.32 16.38 -4.24
CA TYR A 802 -41.03 17.68 -3.64
C TYR A 802 -42.24 18.62 -3.65
N GLU A 803 -42.97 18.68 -4.76
CA GLU A 803 -44.18 19.49 -4.90
C GLU A 803 -45.25 19.10 -3.88
N GLU A 804 -45.54 17.81 -3.73
CA GLU A 804 -46.50 17.29 -2.76
C GLU A 804 -46.09 17.62 -1.31
N ARG A 805 -44.78 17.60 -1.02
CA ARG A 805 -44.26 17.87 0.32
C ARG A 805 -44.13 19.36 0.65
N LEU A 806 -43.74 20.18 -0.32
CA LEU A 806 -43.40 21.60 -0.12
C LEU A 806 -44.49 22.55 -0.62
N GLY A 807 -45.40 22.10 -1.48
CA GLY A 807 -46.44 22.90 -2.15
C GLY A 807 -45.95 23.65 -3.40
N PHE A 808 -44.73 23.38 -3.88
CA PHE A 808 -44.13 23.97 -5.08
C PHE A 808 -42.97 23.11 -5.58
N VAL A 809 -42.61 23.26 -6.85
CA VAL A 809 -41.40 22.65 -7.43
C VAL A 809 -40.20 23.60 -7.22
N PRO A 810 -39.13 23.18 -6.50
CA PRO A 810 -38.05 24.07 -6.08
C PRO A 810 -37.34 24.83 -7.21
N HIS A 811 -37.03 24.16 -8.33
CA HIS A 811 -36.34 24.79 -9.45
C HIS A 811 -37.27 25.69 -10.27
N GLU A 812 -38.57 25.39 -10.35
CA GLU A 812 -39.55 26.28 -10.99
C GLU A 812 -39.71 27.58 -10.20
N LEU A 813 -39.79 27.49 -8.87
CA LEU A 813 -39.81 28.66 -8.01
C LEU A 813 -38.50 29.47 -8.12
N ALA A 814 -37.35 28.79 -8.20
CA ALA A 814 -36.08 29.46 -8.47
C ALA A 814 -36.09 30.19 -9.82
N ARG A 815 -36.64 29.57 -10.86
CA ARG A 815 -36.84 30.20 -12.18
C ARG A 815 -37.73 31.44 -12.08
N GLU A 816 -38.87 31.34 -11.40
CA GLU A 816 -39.80 32.45 -11.18
C GLU A 816 -39.14 33.65 -10.47
N VAL A 817 -38.35 33.40 -9.42
CA VAL A 817 -37.76 34.45 -8.61
C VAL A 817 -36.49 35.05 -9.23
N LEU A 818 -35.66 34.22 -9.86
CA LEU A 818 -34.34 34.64 -10.33
C LEU A 818 -34.37 35.18 -11.76
N THR A 819 -35.22 34.65 -12.64
CA THR A 819 -35.24 35.06 -14.06
C THR A 819 -35.48 36.57 -14.23
N PRO A 820 -36.48 37.21 -13.58
CA PRO A 820 -36.70 38.64 -13.74
C PRO A 820 -35.51 39.50 -13.24
N ARG A 821 -34.78 39.00 -12.24
CA ARG A 821 -33.60 39.69 -11.69
C ARG A 821 -32.41 39.59 -12.64
N PHE A 822 -32.20 38.42 -13.25
CA PHE A 822 -31.14 38.23 -14.22
C PHE A 822 -31.44 38.92 -15.56
N GLU A 823 -32.70 38.97 -15.99
CA GLU A 823 -33.14 39.78 -17.13
C GLU A 823 -32.88 41.28 -16.92
N ALA A 824 -33.14 41.79 -15.72
CA ALA A 824 -32.79 43.17 -15.37
C ALA A 824 -31.26 43.44 -15.40
N LEU A 825 -30.44 42.40 -15.28
CA LEU A 825 -28.99 42.44 -15.37
C LEU A 825 -28.47 42.11 -16.79
N GLY A 826 -29.36 41.96 -17.78
CA GLY A 826 -28.98 41.73 -19.18
C GLY A 826 -28.82 40.27 -19.59
N PHE A 827 -29.27 39.31 -18.76
CA PHE A 827 -29.25 37.88 -19.08
C PHE A 827 -30.61 37.36 -19.54
N GLU A 828 -30.62 36.42 -20.48
CA GLU A 828 -31.80 35.75 -21.00
C GLU A 828 -31.77 34.27 -20.66
N ALA A 829 -32.93 33.70 -20.29
CA ALA A 829 -33.03 32.27 -20.08
C ALA A 829 -32.76 31.50 -21.38
N VAL A 830 -32.00 30.41 -21.28
CA VAL A 830 -31.61 29.60 -22.44
C VAL A 830 -32.42 28.32 -22.49
N PRO A 831 -32.85 27.85 -23.68
CA PRO A 831 -33.40 26.51 -23.83
C PRO A 831 -32.41 25.45 -23.35
N LEU A 832 -32.92 24.43 -22.68
CA LEU A 832 -32.13 23.34 -22.12
C LEU A 832 -32.43 22.04 -22.85
N SER A 833 -31.51 21.08 -22.80
CA SER A 833 -31.81 19.72 -23.24
C SER A 833 -32.93 19.11 -22.38
N PRO A 834 -33.71 18.14 -22.90
CA PRO A 834 -34.77 17.48 -22.14
C PRO A 834 -34.30 16.87 -20.80
N ARG A 835 -33.02 16.44 -20.75
CA ARG A 835 -32.37 15.93 -19.54
C ARG A 835 -32.15 17.03 -18.51
N GLU A 836 -31.58 18.15 -18.94
CA GLU A 836 -31.30 19.31 -18.08
C GLU A 836 -32.57 19.91 -17.50
N GLU A 837 -33.62 20.03 -18.31
CA GLU A 837 -34.93 20.47 -17.87
C GLU A 837 -35.51 19.52 -16.82
N ALA A 838 -35.46 18.21 -17.07
CA ALA A 838 -35.97 17.21 -16.13
C ALA A 838 -35.20 17.22 -14.80
N LEU A 839 -33.88 17.45 -14.85
CA LEU A 839 -33.03 17.60 -13.67
C LEU A 839 -33.23 18.95 -12.95
N GLY A 840 -34.07 19.84 -13.45
CA GLY A 840 -34.36 21.13 -12.85
C GLY A 840 -33.19 22.12 -12.93
N ARG A 841 -32.30 21.98 -13.92
CA ARG A 841 -31.24 22.96 -14.19
C ARG A 841 -31.85 24.24 -14.77
N LEU A 842 -31.18 25.37 -14.56
CA LEU A 842 -31.56 26.67 -15.12
C LEU A 842 -30.33 27.39 -15.65
N HIS A 843 -30.33 27.74 -16.92
CA HIS A 843 -29.24 28.50 -17.55
C HIS A 843 -29.76 29.87 -18.02
N TRP A 844 -28.99 30.92 -17.74
CA TRP A 844 -29.19 32.25 -18.29
C TRP A 844 -27.92 32.70 -19.01
N MET A 845 -28.03 33.40 -20.14
CA MET A 845 -26.90 33.92 -20.91
C MET A 845 -27.02 35.43 -21.13
N ALA A 846 -25.91 36.16 -21.02
CA ALA A 846 -25.90 37.60 -21.25
C ALA A 846 -26.12 37.96 -22.73
N ARG A 847 -26.90 39.01 -23.02
CA ARG A 847 -26.94 39.65 -24.36
C ARG A 847 -25.57 40.27 -24.69
N PRO A 848 -25.18 40.41 -25.97
CA PRO A 848 -23.82 40.81 -26.32
C PRO A 848 -23.52 42.28 -25.99
N ALA A 849 -23.07 42.54 -24.76
CA ALA A 849 -22.16 43.61 -24.36
C ALA A 849 -21.76 43.44 -22.86
N SER A 850 -20.46 43.20 -22.63
CA SER A 850 -19.70 43.18 -21.35
C SER A 850 -19.71 41.91 -20.44
N GLY A 851 -18.50 41.36 -20.20
CA GLY A 851 -18.08 40.65 -18.98
C GLY A 851 -18.50 39.18 -18.82
N ALA A 852 -19.58 38.94 -18.08
CA ALA A 852 -20.10 37.62 -17.77
C ALA A 852 -20.98 37.09 -18.91
N ARG A 853 -20.87 35.79 -19.27
CA ARG A 853 -21.64 35.22 -20.39
C ARG A 853 -22.75 34.26 -19.97
N ALA A 854 -22.67 33.59 -18.84
CA ALA A 854 -23.76 32.72 -18.41
C ALA A 854 -23.89 32.55 -16.89
N ILE A 855 -25.07 32.19 -16.42
CA ILE A 855 -25.36 31.82 -15.04
C ILE A 855 -26.04 30.45 -15.09
N VAL A 856 -25.52 29.49 -14.35
CA VAL A 856 -26.01 28.11 -14.28
C VAL A 856 -26.43 27.80 -12.85
N LEU A 857 -27.69 27.44 -12.64
CA LEU A 857 -28.19 26.93 -11.37
C LEU A 857 -28.43 25.42 -11.48
N THR A 858 -27.69 24.65 -10.68
CA THR A 858 -27.80 23.19 -10.61
C THR A 858 -28.36 22.77 -9.26
N PRO A 859 -29.50 22.04 -9.20
CA PRO A 859 -29.95 21.43 -7.96
C PRO A 859 -28.99 20.32 -7.53
N ILE A 860 -28.47 20.39 -6.31
CA ILE A 860 -27.80 19.26 -5.66
C ILE A 860 -28.85 18.55 -4.82
N LEU A 861 -28.94 17.24 -4.98
CA LEU A 861 -29.91 16.40 -4.30
C LEU A 861 -29.24 15.54 -3.19
N PRO A 862 -28.70 16.10 -2.09
CA PRO A 862 -28.18 15.30 -0.98
C PRO A 862 -29.17 14.32 -0.35
N MET A 863 -28.62 13.26 0.24
CA MET A 863 -29.25 12.37 1.21
C MET A 863 -29.66 13.07 2.53
N ARG A 864 -29.63 14.40 2.67
CA ARG A 864 -30.11 15.11 3.88
C ARG A 864 -30.99 16.33 3.56
N GLU A 865 -30.53 17.26 2.73
CA GLU A 865 -31.27 18.50 2.41
C GLU A 865 -31.05 18.91 0.94
N LEU A 866 -32.07 19.49 0.29
CA LEU A 866 -31.96 20.04 -1.08
C LEU A 866 -31.06 21.28 -1.07
N ARG A 867 -30.03 21.31 -1.91
CA ARG A 867 -29.15 22.48 -2.10
C ARG A 867 -29.19 22.93 -3.56
N PHE A 868 -28.86 24.18 -3.83
CA PHE A 868 -28.59 24.64 -5.19
C PHE A 868 -27.16 25.14 -5.28
N THR A 869 -26.53 24.83 -6.40
CA THR A 869 -25.26 25.45 -6.80
C THR A 869 -25.56 26.48 -7.86
N LEU A 870 -25.23 27.74 -7.58
CA LEU A 870 -25.21 28.79 -8.59
C LEU A 870 -23.77 28.94 -9.09
N ARG A 871 -23.56 28.89 -10.41
CA ARG A 871 -22.29 29.13 -11.08
C ARG A 871 -22.42 30.31 -12.03
N VAL A 872 -21.53 31.30 -11.91
CA VAL A 872 -21.47 32.44 -12.84
C VAL A 872 -20.27 32.26 -13.77
N LEU A 873 -20.51 32.07 -15.07
CA LEU A 873 -19.49 31.81 -16.10
C LEU A 873 -19.05 33.11 -16.79
N HIS A 874 -17.75 33.43 -16.74
CA HIS A 874 -17.14 34.60 -17.38
C HIS A 874 -16.37 34.24 -18.67
N MET A 875 -15.88 35.26 -19.40
CA MET A 875 -14.91 35.08 -20.51
C MET A 875 -13.47 35.09 -19.98
N PRO A 876 -12.51 34.44 -20.66
CA PRO A 876 -11.09 34.60 -20.34
C PRO A 876 -10.68 36.09 -20.47
N GLY A 877 -10.19 36.70 -19.38
CA GLY A 877 -9.71 38.09 -19.32
C GLY A 877 -10.62 39.10 -18.60
N ASP A 878 -11.65 38.66 -17.88
CA ASP A 878 -12.57 39.52 -17.12
C ASP A 878 -11.95 39.97 -15.77
N PRO A 879 -11.82 41.29 -15.48
CA PRO A 879 -11.18 41.80 -14.27
C PRO A 879 -11.94 41.53 -12.96
N ASP A 880 -13.24 41.21 -13.00
CA ASP A 880 -14.04 40.94 -11.79
C ASP A 880 -13.98 39.45 -11.35
N ALA A 881 -13.31 38.60 -12.13
CA ALA A 881 -13.14 37.17 -11.86
C ALA A 881 -12.36 36.88 -10.56
N ASP A 882 -11.49 37.80 -10.15
CA ASP A 882 -10.60 37.66 -8.99
C ASP A 882 -11.24 38.07 -7.65
N THR A 883 -12.43 38.71 -7.66
CA THR A 883 -12.94 39.44 -6.48
C THR A 883 -13.87 38.67 -5.54
N ILE A 884 -14.27 37.42 -5.83
CA ILE A 884 -15.33 36.74 -5.05
C ILE A 884 -14.99 35.26 -4.75
N HIS A 885 -13.78 34.98 -4.27
CA HIS A 885 -13.43 33.68 -3.68
C HIS A 885 -13.39 33.78 -2.14
N ASP A 886 -14.44 33.30 -1.47
CA ASP A 886 -14.39 32.98 -0.02
C ASP A 886 -13.83 31.56 0.13
N PRO A 887 -12.61 31.37 0.69
CA PRO A 887 -11.95 30.07 0.76
C PRO A 887 -12.49 29.14 1.86
N ALA A 888 -13.43 29.60 2.70
CA ALA A 888 -13.74 28.92 3.96
C ALA A 888 -14.77 27.77 3.88
N ARG A 889 -15.45 27.53 2.74
CA ARG A 889 -16.49 26.49 2.65
C ARG A 889 -16.62 25.87 1.26
N THR A 890 -15.76 24.91 0.93
CA THR A 890 -16.10 23.82 -0.02
C THR A 890 -15.08 22.71 0.09
N HIS A 891 -15.32 21.75 0.98
CA HIS A 891 -14.96 20.37 0.67
C HIS A 891 -16.06 19.81 -0.24
N TRP A 892 -15.71 18.83 -1.06
CA TRP A 892 -16.60 18.02 -1.93
C TRP A 892 -16.86 18.61 -3.33
N VAL A 893 -16.10 18.11 -4.30
CA VAL A 893 -16.41 18.13 -5.75
C VAL A 893 -16.15 16.71 -6.25
N ASP A 894 -17.21 16.00 -6.67
CA ASP A 894 -17.15 14.76 -7.45
C ASP A 894 -18.16 14.88 -8.60
N ASP A 895 -17.71 14.43 -9.78
CA ASP A 895 -18.40 14.12 -11.05
C ASP A 895 -19.47 15.07 -11.61
N GLU A 896 -19.04 15.95 -12.53
CA GLU A 896 -19.92 16.63 -13.51
C GLU A 896 -19.34 16.59 -14.95
N GLU A 897 -18.49 15.61 -15.27
CA GLU A 897 -17.70 15.64 -16.52
C GLU A 897 -18.46 15.22 -17.80
N ALA A 898 -19.72 14.77 -17.71
CA ALA A 898 -20.54 14.52 -18.89
C ALA A 898 -21.26 15.77 -19.42
N HIS A 899 -21.32 16.85 -18.63
CA HIS A 899 -22.16 18.01 -18.94
C HIS A 899 -21.43 19.16 -19.64
N THR A 900 -20.11 19.18 -19.52
CA THR A 900 -19.26 20.20 -20.14
C THR A 900 -19.19 20.07 -21.66
N HIS A 901 -19.50 18.89 -22.24
CA HIS A 901 -19.28 18.60 -23.67
C HIS A 901 -20.18 19.38 -24.65
N GLU A 902 -21.36 19.86 -24.24
CA GLU A 902 -22.24 20.63 -25.13
C GLU A 902 -21.96 22.14 -25.07
N LEU A 903 -21.58 22.65 -23.88
CA LEU A 903 -21.10 24.03 -23.70
C LEU A 903 -19.64 24.23 -24.19
N ALA A 904 -18.79 23.21 -24.11
CA ALA A 904 -17.42 23.22 -24.64
C ALA A 904 -17.39 23.48 -26.16
N ARG A 905 -18.44 23.06 -26.87
CA ARG A 905 -18.59 23.31 -28.32
C ARG A 905 -18.77 24.80 -28.66
N THR A 906 -19.03 25.66 -27.66
CA THR A 906 -19.26 27.11 -27.82
C THR A 906 -18.13 28.00 -27.28
N GLY A 907 -17.07 27.43 -26.69
CA GLY A 907 -15.88 28.17 -26.25
C GLY A 907 -16.04 28.98 -24.96
N LEU A 908 -16.91 28.55 -24.04
CA LEU A 908 -17.30 29.26 -22.81
C LEU A 908 -16.67 28.71 -21.51
N GLU A 909 -15.50 28.09 -21.58
CA GLU A 909 -14.99 27.20 -20.51
C GLU A 909 -14.22 27.84 -19.33
N THR A 910 -14.17 29.16 -19.15
CA THR A 910 -13.24 29.73 -18.14
C THR A 910 -13.86 30.77 -17.24
N LEU A 911 -13.89 30.44 -15.93
CA LEU A 911 -14.20 31.25 -14.73
C LEU A 911 -15.65 31.11 -14.27
N ALA A 912 -15.88 30.19 -13.32
CA ALA A 912 -17.18 29.91 -12.71
C ALA A 912 -17.18 30.24 -11.21
N THR A 913 -17.82 31.31 -10.73
CA THR A 913 -18.00 31.53 -9.28
C THR A 913 -19.06 30.58 -8.73
N LYS A 914 -18.69 29.63 -7.86
CA LYS A 914 -19.62 28.68 -7.23
C LYS A 914 -20.15 29.24 -5.90
N VAL A 915 -21.44 29.56 -5.83
CA VAL A 915 -22.13 29.88 -4.56
C VAL A 915 -23.05 28.72 -4.20
N GLU A 916 -22.75 28.04 -3.10
CA GLU A 916 -23.69 27.08 -2.50
C GLU A 916 -24.64 27.83 -1.56
N VAL A 917 -25.92 27.79 -1.89
CA VAL A 917 -26.96 28.39 -1.04
C VAL A 917 -27.74 27.25 -0.40
N GLU A 918 -27.79 27.23 0.93
CA GLU A 918 -28.75 26.39 1.66
C GLU A 918 -30.15 26.82 1.26
N ALA A 919 -30.87 25.94 0.58
CA ALA A 919 -32.14 26.30 -0.04
C ALA A 919 -33.28 26.43 0.99
N MET A 920 -33.15 25.75 2.14
CA MET A 920 -34.19 25.67 3.16
C MET A 920 -34.52 27.03 3.81
N PRO A 921 -33.56 27.86 4.27
CA PRO A 921 -33.86 29.21 4.80
C PRO A 921 -34.53 30.12 3.77
N PHE A 922 -34.20 29.99 2.48
CA PHE A 922 -34.82 30.73 1.38
C PHE A 922 -36.28 30.29 1.16
N PHE A 923 -36.53 28.98 1.09
CA PHE A 923 -37.87 28.44 0.88
C PHE A 923 -38.79 28.59 2.10
N GLU A 924 -38.27 28.53 3.32
CA GLU A 924 -39.05 28.86 4.52
C GLU A 924 -39.51 30.32 4.52
N ASN A 925 -38.68 31.24 4.01
CA ASN A 925 -39.06 32.64 3.86
C ASN A 925 -40.11 32.85 2.75
N VAL A 926 -40.03 32.10 1.65
CA VAL A 926 -41.05 32.14 0.58
C VAL A 926 -42.38 31.55 1.08
N LYS A 927 -42.36 30.44 1.83
CA LYS A 927 -43.55 29.84 2.46
C LYS A 927 -44.20 30.75 3.50
N LYS A 928 -43.42 31.61 4.18
CA LYS A 928 -43.94 32.63 5.11
C LYS A 928 -44.52 33.87 4.42
N LYS A 929 -44.17 34.12 3.16
CA LYS A 929 -44.58 35.31 2.37
C LYS A 929 -45.74 35.06 1.41
N ARG A 930 -45.97 33.80 1.02
CA ARG A 930 -47.29 33.32 0.56
C ARG A 930 -48.21 33.13 1.76
#